data_AF-A0A9C7R0G0-F1
#
_entry.id   AF-A0A9C7R0G0-F1
#
_cell.length_a   1.000
_cell.length_b   1.000
_cell.length_c   1.000
_cell.angle_alpha   90.00
_cell.angle_beta   90.00
_cell.angle_gamma   90.00
#
_symmetry.space_group_name_H-M   'P 1'
#
loop_
_entity.id
_entity.type
_entity.pdbx_description
1 polymer ?
#
loop_
_entity_poly.entity_id
_entity_poly.type
_entity_poly.pdbx_seq_one_letter_code
_entity_poly.pdbx_strand_id
1 'polypeptide(L)'
;MLAPLVDYKQAITLIQDSGIQFMDFALTPKLDADFPGKFVRQTASGPLLRLQWDADTGKYLLPAQPGQAPEVVRPEFSFPLQQSLQLLNKIWLPLPFFRCTSSGAFLSGPDNWARMQIVLLDAPDQDGNLLRVVFAFDTRLVPAGQAALGPSESDLNTGLSFSLAHRNHELGEFLDLTWIDSWLREVFTQCASSLEARTETDIYAGLKTFEYQAHYLNVLNMLGNQLTVPRIKIIGETPQQPAVNVDVILDVGNSHTCGVLVEDHPQENNGLKQTNELQLRSLSMPHCVYSALFESRVEFAQASFGKQHLSFQSGRDDAFTWPSITRVGHEAMQLAQQREGTEGTTGISSPRRYLWDEERYAPGWRFNGKQEPMAAAAPLTSLLNDEGLPLSGLPVEARLPVFAAHYSRSAVMTLMLTELLTQVLMQINSIAQRLKMPNTSAPRRLRTIILTLPSAMPKPEREIFRRRMQEAIGLVWKAMGWHPLDAPFNGDNTRVPVPQVHMEWDEATCGQMVYLYNETQVNFAGRTDAFFAAMARPDRPTEPGTQPGKMLRIASIDIGGGTTDLAITQYALDDGVGNNIKINPRLLFREGFKVAGDDILLDIIQQFILPAVQHAFENAGVTATPAIMDKLFGNEGRIDGFSTLRQQATLQIFMPAGRALLSAYEDYDPLDAHAEIATSLGELLPQAPTSQVLAFINGEVQRESSVTAFDILQTPLVIRLGALHAAFLSDRIGINHCLRLLSEVVALYACDVLLLTGRPARFPGVQTLLRHLQPLPASRILPLEGYHTRSWYPFNKRGRIDNPKSTAAVGAMLCLLAIDLRLESFYFNVGDFQPYSTIRHLGMLDSNNMLADDNVYYRDIDLDCADFSLDPDKYFQLRGPLRLGFRQLDNERWPASPLYTLTITDPQLARKLAGDAVINLRLAITGNDEQGAEGVSIAQAHLADGTPIPAHHLQLKLNTLAASASGATHYWIDSGSIYQR
;
A
#
# COMPACT_ATOMS: atom_id res chain seq x y z
N MET A 1 -13.53 -5.29 -3.04
CA MET A 1 -14.70 -6.14 -2.74
C MET A 1 -15.61 -5.37 -1.79
N LEU A 2 -16.91 -5.68 -1.73
CA LEU A 2 -17.76 -5.03 -0.74
C LEU A 2 -17.30 -5.38 0.68
N ALA A 3 -17.43 -4.42 1.61
CA ALA A 3 -17.17 -4.65 3.03
C ALA A 3 -18.05 -5.81 3.54
N PRO A 4 -17.47 -6.75 4.31
CA PRO A 4 -18.23 -7.85 4.89
C PRO A 4 -19.22 -7.29 5.91
N LEU A 5 -20.46 -7.80 5.86
CA LEU A 5 -21.48 -7.41 6.81
C LEU A 5 -21.21 -8.08 8.16
N VAL A 6 -21.40 -7.31 9.24
CA VAL A 6 -21.23 -7.78 10.61
C VAL A 6 -22.60 -7.91 11.26
N ASP A 7 -22.84 -9.03 11.93
CA ASP A 7 -24.03 -9.19 12.78
C ASP A 7 -23.85 -8.39 14.07
N TYR A 8 -24.30 -7.13 14.03
CA TYR A 8 -24.21 -6.23 15.18
C TYR A 8 -25.25 -6.62 16.24
N LYS A 9 -24.77 -7.02 17.42
CA LYS A 9 -25.61 -7.18 18.62
C LYS A 9 -26.32 -5.86 18.95
N GLN A 10 -27.45 -5.92 19.66
CA GLN A 10 -28.26 -4.74 20.04
C GLN A 10 -27.48 -3.62 20.74
N ALA A 11 -26.39 -3.96 21.43
CA ALA A 11 -25.45 -3.00 22.00
C ALA A 11 -24.02 -3.38 21.61
N ILE A 12 -23.25 -2.38 21.17
CA ILE A 12 -21.86 -2.51 20.79
C ILE A 12 -21.02 -1.41 21.45
N THR A 13 -19.70 -1.59 21.40
CA THR A 13 -18.74 -0.65 21.99
C THR A 13 -17.82 -0.11 20.91
N LEU A 14 -17.52 1.19 20.94
CA LEU A 14 -16.42 1.83 20.22
C LEU A 14 -15.31 2.20 21.21
N ILE A 15 -14.07 2.18 20.77
CA ILE A 15 -12.91 2.49 21.62
C ILE A 15 -12.62 3.99 21.51
N GLN A 16 -12.46 4.67 22.64
CA GLN A 16 -12.06 6.09 22.67
C GLN A 16 -10.76 6.30 21.89
N ASP A 17 -10.63 7.47 21.25
CA ASP A 17 -9.40 7.89 20.57
C ASP A 17 -8.82 6.82 19.62
N SER A 18 -9.68 6.02 18.97
CA SER A 18 -9.27 4.98 18.00
C SER A 18 -9.41 5.44 16.54
N GLY A 19 -9.51 6.74 16.32
CA GLY A 19 -9.72 7.36 15.01
C GLY A 19 -11.16 7.20 14.50
N ILE A 20 -11.30 7.16 13.17
CA ILE A 20 -12.60 7.03 12.50
C ILE A 20 -12.95 5.55 12.41
N GLN A 21 -14.07 5.17 13.00
CA GLN A 21 -14.55 3.78 13.04
C GLN A 21 -15.77 3.60 12.15
N PHE A 22 -15.81 2.51 11.39
CA PHE A 22 -16.85 2.26 10.40
C PHE A 22 -17.80 1.13 10.81
N MET A 23 -19.05 1.26 10.39
CA MET A 23 -20.05 0.19 10.44
C MET A 23 -20.75 0.03 9.11
N ASP A 24 -20.89 -1.21 8.65
CA ASP A 24 -21.42 -1.53 7.32
C ASP A 24 -22.72 -2.30 7.44
N PHE A 25 -23.75 -1.79 6.77
CA PHE A 25 -25.07 -2.41 6.66
C PHE A 25 -25.42 -2.62 5.19
N ALA A 26 -26.35 -3.54 4.95
CA ALA A 26 -26.98 -3.69 3.65
C ALA A 26 -28.48 -3.96 3.82
N LEU A 27 -29.26 -3.54 2.82
CA LEU A 27 -30.66 -3.92 2.71
C LEU A 27 -31.14 -3.82 1.26
N THR A 28 -32.28 -4.44 0.99
CA THR A 28 -33.14 -4.08 -0.14
C THR A 28 -34.23 -3.12 0.36
N PRO A 29 -34.18 -1.82 0.01
CA PRO A 29 -35.14 -0.85 0.51
C PRO A 29 -36.57 -1.21 0.12
N LYS A 30 -37.49 -1.16 1.08
CA LYS A 30 -38.93 -1.27 0.80
C LYS A 30 -39.40 0.07 0.21
N LEU A 31 -39.61 0.07 -1.10
CA LEU A 31 -40.15 1.21 -1.85
C LEU A 31 -41.67 1.00 -1.97
N ASP A 32 -42.44 1.87 -1.33
CA ASP A 32 -43.89 1.89 -1.48
C ASP A 32 -44.27 3.06 -2.39
N ALA A 33 -44.68 2.76 -3.61
CA ALA A 33 -45.08 3.75 -4.60
C ALA A 33 -46.43 4.39 -4.26
N ASP A 34 -47.31 3.65 -3.58
CA ASP A 34 -48.65 4.10 -3.19
C ASP A 34 -48.59 4.98 -1.93
N PHE A 35 -47.58 4.77 -1.08
CA PHE A 35 -47.34 5.54 0.16
C PHE A 35 -45.96 6.22 0.18
N PRO A 36 -45.73 7.25 -0.67
CA PRO A 36 -44.51 8.04 -0.61
C PRO A 36 -44.41 8.79 0.72
N GLY A 37 -43.19 9.19 1.09
CA GLY A 37 -42.95 9.98 2.29
C GLY A 37 -43.78 11.26 2.30
N LYS A 38 -44.54 11.47 3.38
CA LYS A 38 -45.38 12.66 3.58
C LYS A 38 -44.83 13.56 4.67
N PHE A 39 -44.94 14.86 4.45
CA PHE A 39 -44.32 15.87 5.32
C PHE A 39 -45.23 17.06 5.56
N VAL A 40 -45.00 17.73 6.69
CA VAL A 40 -45.65 18.99 7.08
C VAL A 40 -44.59 19.89 7.73
N ARG A 41 -44.74 21.20 7.64
CA ARG A 41 -43.85 22.14 8.35
C ARG A 41 -44.29 22.28 9.80
N GLN A 42 -43.34 22.29 10.74
CA GLN A 42 -43.66 22.57 12.14
C GLN A 42 -44.18 24.00 12.34
N THR A 43 -43.53 24.97 11.68
CA THR A 43 -43.96 26.36 11.58
C THR A 43 -43.58 26.91 10.20
N ALA A 44 -44.00 28.13 9.83
CA ALA A 44 -43.72 28.71 8.51
C ALA A 44 -42.22 28.74 8.15
N SER A 45 -41.35 28.89 9.17
CA SER A 45 -39.89 28.90 9.05
C SER A 45 -39.20 27.76 9.82
N GLY A 46 -39.96 26.82 10.39
CA GLY A 46 -39.45 25.69 11.16
C GLY A 46 -39.19 24.46 10.28
N PRO A 47 -38.59 23.41 10.86
CA PRO A 47 -38.18 22.23 10.11
C PRO A 47 -39.37 21.42 9.60
N LEU A 48 -39.12 20.56 8.61
CA LEU A 48 -40.09 19.56 8.19
C LEU A 48 -40.21 18.44 9.21
N LEU A 49 -41.44 17.99 9.39
CA LEU A 49 -41.81 16.83 10.19
C LEU A 49 -42.33 15.74 9.26
N ARG A 50 -41.86 14.50 9.46
CA ARG A 50 -42.35 13.34 8.72
C ARG A 50 -43.64 12.81 9.34
N LEU A 51 -44.64 12.54 8.51
CA LEU A 51 -45.91 11.94 8.93
C LEU A 51 -45.86 10.41 8.83
N GLN A 52 -46.60 9.74 9.70
CA GLN A 52 -46.84 8.29 9.65
C GLN A 52 -48.23 8.01 9.10
N TRP A 53 -48.34 7.03 8.20
CA TRP A 53 -49.63 6.54 7.73
C TRP A 53 -50.21 5.59 8.78
N ASP A 54 -51.46 5.82 9.17
CA ASP A 54 -52.22 4.91 10.00
C ASP A 54 -53.25 4.16 9.15
N ALA A 55 -53.04 2.86 9.00
CA ALA A 55 -53.87 2.01 8.15
C ALA A 55 -55.30 1.85 8.72
N ASP A 56 -55.46 1.91 10.04
CA ASP A 56 -56.75 1.70 10.70
C ASP A 56 -57.69 2.90 10.50
N THR A 57 -57.16 4.13 10.63
CA THR A 57 -57.96 5.34 10.43
C THR A 57 -57.94 5.86 8.99
N GLY A 58 -57.00 5.39 8.16
CA GLY A 58 -56.79 5.89 6.79
C GLY A 58 -56.32 7.35 6.76
N LYS A 59 -55.60 7.79 7.80
CA LYS A 59 -55.15 9.18 7.95
C LYS A 59 -53.65 9.25 8.23
N TYR A 60 -53.08 10.43 7.99
CA TYR A 60 -51.70 10.73 8.35
C TYR A 60 -51.63 11.31 9.75
N LEU A 61 -50.73 10.77 10.56
CA LEU A 61 -50.50 11.15 11.93
C LEU A 61 -49.13 11.80 12.08
N LEU A 62 -49.06 12.86 12.88
CA LEU A 62 -47.82 13.34 13.46
C LEU A 62 -47.58 12.57 14.76
N PRO A 63 -46.53 11.74 14.85
CA PRO A 63 -46.27 10.95 16.05
C PRO A 63 -45.96 11.87 17.23
N ALA A 64 -46.75 11.75 18.30
CA ALA A 64 -46.54 12.54 19.50
C ALA A 64 -45.41 11.98 20.37
N GLN A 65 -44.95 12.78 21.33
CA GLN A 65 -43.99 12.33 22.33
C GLN A 65 -44.61 11.19 23.20
N PRO A 66 -43.78 10.33 23.82
CA PRO A 66 -44.27 9.31 24.74
C PRO A 66 -45.21 9.92 25.80
N GLY A 67 -46.48 9.48 25.83
CA GLY A 67 -47.51 9.98 26.74
C GLY A 67 -48.46 11.05 26.18
N GLN A 68 -48.29 11.47 24.92
CA GLN A 68 -49.20 12.38 24.22
C GLN A 68 -49.94 11.65 23.09
N ALA A 69 -51.13 12.14 22.72
CA ALA A 69 -51.90 11.58 21.62
C ALA A 69 -51.35 12.09 20.26
N PRO A 70 -51.19 11.22 19.25
CA PRO A 70 -50.76 11.63 17.92
C PRO A 70 -51.77 12.60 17.28
N GLU A 71 -51.26 13.60 16.57
CA GLU A 71 -52.09 14.60 15.91
C GLU A 71 -52.42 14.14 14.48
N VAL A 72 -53.69 14.25 14.08
CA VAL A 72 -54.09 13.98 12.69
C VAL A 72 -53.76 15.21 11.84
N VAL A 73 -52.86 15.06 10.87
CA VAL A 73 -52.37 16.17 10.04
C VAL A 73 -52.50 15.85 8.56
N ARG A 74 -52.92 16.82 7.76
CA ARG A 74 -52.93 16.68 6.30
C ARG A 74 -51.52 16.95 5.75
N PRO A 75 -50.96 16.06 4.91
CA PRO A 75 -49.65 16.30 4.29
C PRO A 75 -49.62 17.60 3.47
N GLU A 76 -48.57 18.41 3.66
CA GLU A 76 -48.26 19.55 2.79
C GLU A 76 -47.42 19.11 1.58
N PHE A 77 -46.47 18.20 1.80
CA PHE A 77 -45.51 17.76 0.79
C PHE A 77 -45.41 16.24 0.70
N SER A 78 -44.96 15.75 -0.45
CA SER A 78 -44.89 14.32 -0.78
C SER A 78 -43.67 14.03 -1.63
N PHE A 79 -42.73 13.24 -1.12
CA PHE A 79 -41.52 12.85 -1.84
C PHE A 79 -41.22 11.35 -1.65
N PRO A 80 -41.04 10.57 -2.72
CA PRO A 80 -40.79 9.13 -2.63
C PRO A 80 -39.37 8.84 -2.13
N LEU A 81 -39.21 7.71 -1.40
CA LEU A 81 -37.90 7.26 -0.93
C LEU A 81 -36.94 6.99 -2.10
N GLN A 82 -37.44 6.46 -3.22
CA GLN A 82 -36.62 6.16 -4.40
C GLN A 82 -35.86 7.39 -4.91
N GLN A 83 -36.54 8.54 -5.01
CA GLN A 83 -35.90 9.80 -5.42
C GLN A 83 -34.86 10.24 -4.39
N SER A 84 -35.16 10.13 -3.10
CA SER A 84 -34.18 10.43 -2.04
C SER A 84 -32.92 9.58 -2.15
N LEU A 85 -33.05 8.27 -2.41
CA LEU A 85 -31.91 7.37 -2.55
C LEU A 85 -31.05 7.72 -3.77
N GLN A 86 -31.65 8.18 -4.86
CA GLN A 86 -30.94 8.62 -6.06
C GLN A 86 -30.18 9.94 -5.82
N LEU A 87 -30.86 10.95 -5.26
CA LEU A 87 -30.26 12.26 -4.99
C LEU A 87 -29.12 12.20 -3.97
N LEU A 88 -29.23 11.33 -2.96
CA LEU A 88 -28.27 11.24 -1.85
C LEU A 88 -27.25 10.09 -2.02
N ASN A 89 -27.25 9.42 -3.17
CA ASN A 89 -26.34 8.30 -3.46
C ASN A 89 -24.86 8.74 -3.40
N LYS A 90 -24.01 7.98 -2.71
CA LYS A 90 -22.56 8.21 -2.56
C LYS A 90 -22.18 9.56 -1.91
N ILE A 91 -23.11 10.21 -1.19
CA ILE A 91 -22.87 11.46 -0.46
C ILE A 91 -22.75 11.18 1.04
N TRP A 92 -21.71 11.73 1.67
CA TRP A 92 -21.61 11.75 3.14
C TRP A 92 -22.55 12.81 3.73
N LEU A 93 -23.35 12.39 4.71
CA LEU A 93 -24.33 13.22 5.42
C LEU A 93 -24.11 13.14 6.94
N PRO A 94 -24.37 14.22 7.69
CA PRO A 94 -24.46 14.18 9.15
C PRO A 94 -25.47 13.13 9.60
N LEU A 95 -25.15 12.40 10.68
CA LEU A 95 -26.02 11.36 11.24
C LEU A 95 -26.36 11.72 12.70
N PRO A 96 -27.65 11.91 13.06
CA PRO A 96 -28.07 12.24 14.43
C PRO A 96 -27.96 11.02 15.34
N PHE A 97 -26.77 10.80 15.88
CA PHE A 97 -26.47 9.70 16.79
C PHE A 97 -26.25 10.26 18.20
N PHE A 98 -27.35 10.44 18.92
CA PHE A 98 -27.35 11.19 20.18
C PHE A 98 -27.24 10.30 21.40
N ARG A 99 -26.84 10.91 22.51
CA ARG A 99 -26.89 10.28 23.84
C ARG A 99 -28.30 9.82 24.15
N CYS A 100 -28.39 8.64 24.76
CA CYS A 100 -29.64 8.10 25.28
C CYS A 100 -29.43 7.46 26.64
N THR A 101 -30.46 7.62 27.49
CA THR A 101 -30.51 6.97 28.81
C THR A 101 -30.79 5.47 28.67
N SER A 102 -30.65 4.72 29.76
CA SER A 102 -31.04 3.30 29.81
C SER A 102 -32.51 3.09 29.45
N SER A 103 -33.40 4.04 29.79
CA SER A 103 -34.82 4.03 29.41
C SER A 103 -35.07 4.35 27.93
N GLY A 104 -34.03 4.70 27.16
CA GLY A 104 -34.12 5.06 25.74
C GLY A 104 -34.54 6.50 25.49
N ALA A 105 -34.54 7.36 26.52
CA ALA A 105 -34.80 8.79 26.33
C ALA A 105 -33.56 9.48 25.74
N PHE A 106 -33.75 10.27 24.69
CA PHE A 106 -32.68 11.01 24.04
C PHE A 106 -32.30 12.27 24.85
N LEU A 107 -31.01 12.57 24.86
CA LEU A 107 -30.43 13.80 25.37
C LEU A 107 -29.84 14.61 24.21
N SER A 108 -29.51 15.88 24.43
CA SER A 108 -28.93 16.73 23.39
C SER A 108 -27.52 16.28 22.99
N GLY A 109 -27.28 16.20 21.67
CA GLY A 109 -26.01 15.87 21.05
C GLY A 109 -25.45 14.48 21.36
N PRO A 110 -24.24 14.16 20.89
CA PRO A 110 -23.36 15.04 20.13
C PRO A 110 -23.75 15.17 18.65
N ASP A 111 -23.57 16.37 18.09
CA ASP A 111 -24.07 16.71 16.75
C ASP A 111 -23.04 16.50 15.64
N ASN A 112 -21.74 16.48 15.96
CA ASN A 112 -20.65 16.42 14.98
C ASN A 112 -19.63 15.29 15.25
N TRP A 113 -20.13 14.05 15.34
CA TRP A 113 -19.28 12.86 15.54
C TRP A 113 -19.68 11.63 14.72
N ALA A 114 -20.84 11.66 14.06
CA ALA A 114 -21.34 10.56 13.24
C ALA A 114 -21.70 11.04 11.83
N ARG A 115 -21.44 10.18 10.84
CA ARG A 115 -21.75 10.37 9.42
C ARG A 115 -22.37 9.12 8.83
N MET A 116 -23.18 9.28 7.79
CA MET A 116 -23.70 8.19 6.98
C MET A 116 -23.43 8.42 5.49
N GLN A 117 -23.22 7.34 4.75
CA GLN A 117 -23.26 7.31 3.29
C GLN A 117 -24.11 6.14 2.84
N ILE A 118 -25.01 6.38 1.89
CA ILE A 118 -25.79 5.33 1.23
C ILE A 118 -25.23 5.11 -0.18
N VAL A 119 -25.19 3.85 -0.63
CA VAL A 119 -24.67 3.47 -1.94
C VAL A 119 -25.61 2.47 -2.60
N LEU A 120 -26.26 2.91 -3.68
CA LEU A 120 -27.01 2.05 -4.58
C LEU A 120 -26.03 1.19 -5.38
N LEU A 121 -26.26 -0.12 -5.37
CA LEU A 121 -25.45 -1.09 -6.11
C LEU A 121 -26.03 -1.28 -7.51
N ASP A 122 -25.15 -1.40 -8.50
CA ASP A 122 -25.56 -1.68 -9.90
C ASP A 122 -26.12 -3.10 -10.05
N ALA A 123 -25.65 -4.02 -9.21
CA ALA A 123 -26.16 -5.39 -9.09
C ALA A 123 -26.32 -5.76 -7.60
N PRO A 124 -27.27 -6.65 -7.25
CA PRO A 124 -27.39 -7.13 -5.88
C PRO A 124 -26.10 -7.75 -5.35
N ASP A 125 -25.84 -7.61 -4.05
CA ASP A 125 -24.75 -8.34 -3.40
C ASP A 125 -25.05 -9.85 -3.31
N GLN A 126 -24.13 -10.61 -2.68
CA GLN A 126 -24.24 -12.05 -2.54
C GLN A 126 -25.51 -12.49 -1.76
N ASP A 127 -26.07 -11.63 -0.93
CA ASP A 127 -27.27 -11.86 -0.12
C ASP A 127 -28.53 -11.22 -0.74
N GLY A 128 -28.42 -10.66 -1.96
CA GLY A 128 -29.53 -10.05 -2.70
C GLY A 128 -29.86 -8.60 -2.29
N ASN A 129 -29.00 -7.93 -1.53
CA ASN A 129 -29.19 -6.54 -1.13
C ASN A 129 -28.85 -5.57 -2.27
N LEU A 130 -29.64 -4.51 -2.42
CA LEU A 130 -29.45 -3.48 -3.46
C LEU A 130 -28.83 -2.18 -2.93
N LEU A 131 -28.77 -1.99 -1.62
CA LEU A 131 -28.24 -0.79 -0.98
C LEU A 131 -27.20 -1.16 0.08
N ARG A 132 -26.04 -0.51 0.02
CA ARG A 132 -25.06 -0.45 1.10
C ARG A 132 -25.27 0.83 1.91
N VAL A 133 -25.12 0.73 3.23
CA VAL A 133 -25.12 1.88 4.14
C VAL A 133 -23.88 1.80 5.00
N VAL A 134 -23.08 2.86 5.02
CA VAL A 134 -21.87 2.96 5.82
C VAL A 134 -22.05 4.07 6.85
N PHE A 135 -21.87 3.76 8.13
CA PHE A 135 -21.72 4.75 9.18
C PHE A 135 -20.24 4.95 9.49
N ALA A 136 -19.83 6.19 9.72
CA ALA A 136 -18.51 6.55 10.22
C ALA A 136 -18.65 7.34 11.52
N PHE A 137 -17.87 6.95 12.53
CA PHE A 137 -17.86 7.56 13.86
C PHE A 137 -16.47 8.10 14.17
N ASP A 138 -16.38 9.37 14.53
CA ASP A 138 -15.17 9.97 15.08
C ASP A 138 -15.12 9.72 16.58
N THR A 139 -14.19 8.85 17.00
CA THR A 139 -14.08 8.39 18.40
C THR A 139 -13.20 9.28 19.27
N ARG A 140 -12.67 10.39 18.73
CA ARG A 140 -11.86 11.34 19.49
C ARG A 140 -12.71 11.98 20.59
N LEU A 141 -12.16 12.04 21.80
CA LEU A 141 -12.81 12.74 22.90
C LEU A 141 -12.64 14.25 22.76
N VAL A 142 -13.74 14.98 22.94
CA VAL A 142 -13.74 16.44 22.96
C VAL A 142 -13.67 16.95 24.41
N PRO A 143 -13.10 18.15 24.64
CA PRO A 143 -13.13 18.80 25.95
C PRO A 143 -14.57 19.02 26.43
N ALA A 144 -14.76 19.14 27.76
CA ALA A 144 -16.09 19.31 28.35
C ALA A 144 -16.90 20.50 27.76
N GLY A 145 -16.23 21.59 27.39
CA GLY A 145 -16.87 22.75 26.75
C GLY A 145 -17.42 22.50 25.34
N GLN A 146 -17.04 21.38 24.71
CA GLN A 146 -17.48 20.96 23.38
C GLN A 146 -18.30 19.66 23.41
N ALA A 147 -18.76 19.18 24.57
CA ALA A 147 -19.46 17.90 24.69
C ALA A 147 -20.75 17.79 23.83
N ALA A 148 -21.32 18.92 23.39
CA ALA A 148 -22.42 18.94 22.41
C ALA A 148 -22.00 18.55 20.99
N LEU A 149 -20.69 18.59 20.67
CA LEU A 149 -20.17 18.36 19.32
C LEU A 149 -19.55 16.96 19.15
N GLY A 150 -19.06 16.35 20.23
CA GLY A 150 -18.47 15.01 20.18
C GLY A 150 -18.56 14.24 21.51
N PRO A 151 -18.14 12.96 21.54
CA PRO A 151 -18.02 12.20 22.77
C PRO A 151 -17.02 12.84 23.74
N SER A 152 -17.27 12.78 25.03
CA SER A 152 -16.47 13.43 26.08
C SER A 152 -16.07 12.44 27.18
N GLU A 153 -15.14 12.83 28.05
CA GLU A 153 -14.77 12.01 29.23
C GLU A 153 -15.96 11.70 30.15
N SER A 154 -16.97 12.58 30.20
CA SER A 154 -18.19 12.33 30.96
C SER A 154 -18.96 11.12 30.43
N ASP A 155 -18.97 10.90 29.12
CA ASP A 155 -19.67 9.79 28.48
C ASP A 155 -19.05 8.44 28.84
N LEU A 156 -17.72 8.40 28.94
CA LEU A 156 -16.96 7.24 29.40
C LEU A 156 -17.28 6.89 30.85
N ASN A 157 -17.30 7.90 31.73
CA ASN A 157 -17.49 7.70 33.16
C ASN A 157 -18.93 7.34 33.53
N THR A 158 -19.92 7.92 32.83
CA THR A 158 -21.35 7.66 33.09
C THR A 158 -21.86 6.41 32.41
N GLY A 159 -21.16 5.91 31.37
CA GLY A 159 -21.57 4.74 30.60
C GLY A 159 -22.85 4.96 29.77
N LEU A 160 -23.15 6.22 29.44
CA LEU A 160 -24.25 6.59 28.55
C LEU A 160 -24.11 5.88 27.20
N SER A 161 -25.25 5.56 26.60
CA SER A 161 -25.28 4.97 25.25
C SER A 161 -25.60 6.05 24.22
N PHE A 162 -25.27 5.78 22.97
CA PHE A 162 -25.61 6.60 21.82
C PHE A 162 -26.51 5.79 20.89
N SER A 163 -27.49 6.42 20.28
CA SER A 163 -28.47 5.76 19.41
C SER A 163 -28.86 6.67 18.26
N LEU A 164 -29.29 6.07 17.14
CA LEU A 164 -29.84 6.80 16.01
C LEU A 164 -31.18 7.46 16.39
N ALA A 165 -31.23 8.78 16.37
CA ALA A 165 -32.46 9.56 16.42
C ALA A 165 -33.03 9.70 15.02
N HIS A 166 -34.24 9.23 14.77
CA HIS A 166 -34.85 9.24 13.43
C HIS A 166 -36.30 9.70 13.44
N ARG A 167 -36.93 9.84 14.61
CA ARG A 167 -38.29 10.36 14.75
C ARG A 167 -38.25 11.86 15.02
N ASN A 168 -39.29 12.57 14.59
CA ASN A 168 -39.38 14.03 14.68
C ASN A 168 -39.03 14.59 16.07
N HIS A 169 -39.57 14.02 17.16
CA HIS A 169 -39.32 14.51 18.52
C HIS A 169 -37.93 14.15 19.07
N GLU A 170 -37.25 13.17 18.48
CA GLU A 170 -35.90 12.76 18.87
C GLU A 170 -34.83 13.67 18.26
N LEU A 171 -35.13 14.29 17.11
CA LEU A 171 -34.20 15.17 16.39
C LEU A 171 -33.96 16.51 17.10
N GLY A 172 -34.88 16.95 17.96
CA GLY A 172 -34.76 18.23 18.67
C GLY A 172 -34.51 19.40 17.70
N GLU A 173 -33.47 20.18 17.95
CA GLU A 173 -33.05 21.32 17.13
C GLU A 173 -32.04 20.96 16.02
N PHE A 174 -31.74 19.67 15.81
CA PHE A 174 -30.66 19.24 14.92
C PHE A 174 -30.80 19.75 13.47
N LEU A 175 -32.03 19.76 12.94
CA LEU A 175 -32.30 20.28 11.59
C LEU A 175 -32.26 21.81 11.51
N ASP A 176 -32.36 22.51 12.65
CA ASP A 176 -32.30 23.97 12.75
C ASP A 176 -30.86 24.48 12.97
N LEU A 177 -29.91 23.58 13.24
CA LEU A 177 -28.49 23.93 13.30
C LEU A 177 -28.04 24.48 11.94
N THR A 178 -27.54 25.72 11.93
CA THR A 178 -27.14 26.45 10.70
C THR A 178 -26.23 25.63 9.78
N TRP A 179 -25.28 24.89 10.35
CA TRP A 179 -24.34 24.09 9.58
C TRP A 179 -24.97 22.82 8.98
N ILE A 180 -25.96 22.21 9.66
CA ILE A 180 -26.74 21.08 9.13
C ILE A 180 -27.67 21.56 8.01
N ASP A 181 -28.42 22.63 8.24
CA ASP A 181 -29.32 23.20 7.23
C ASP A 181 -28.55 23.58 5.97
N SER A 182 -27.43 24.30 6.12
CA SER A 182 -26.54 24.67 5.01
C SER A 182 -25.98 23.46 4.28
N TRP A 183 -25.63 22.38 5.00
CA TRP A 183 -25.14 21.15 4.41
C TRP A 183 -26.17 20.48 3.52
N LEU A 184 -27.38 20.32 4.03
CA LEU A 184 -28.44 19.66 3.28
C LEU A 184 -28.89 20.51 2.08
N ARG A 185 -28.93 21.84 2.22
CA ARG A 185 -29.19 22.77 1.10
C ARG A 185 -28.12 22.68 0.01
N GLU A 186 -26.84 22.67 0.38
CA GLU A 186 -25.74 22.60 -0.59
C GLU A 186 -25.76 21.25 -1.33
N VAL A 187 -25.95 20.14 -0.61
CA VAL A 187 -26.08 18.80 -1.20
C VAL A 187 -27.26 18.76 -2.16
N PHE A 188 -28.45 19.19 -1.74
CA PHE A 188 -29.63 19.21 -2.61
C PHE A 188 -29.41 20.06 -3.86
N THR A 189 -28.85 21.27 -3.71
CA THR A 189 -28.58 22.16 -4.85
C THR A 189 -27.65 21.51 -5.86
N GLN A 190 -26.56 20.88 -5.39
CA GLN A 190 -25.59 20.20 -6.25
C GLN A 190 -26.21 18.97 -6.94
N CYS A 191 -26.92 18.13 -6.20
CA CYS A 191 -27.50 16.89 -6.73
C CYS A 191 -28.69 17.15 -7.65
N ALA A 192 -29.61 18.07 -7.30
CA ALA A 192 -30.73 18.43 -8.15
C ALA A 192 -30.28 19.10 -9.46
N SER A 193 -29.20 19.88 -9.42
CA SER A 193 -28.59 20.46 -10.62
C SER A 193 -27.90 19.41 -11.50
N SER A 194 -27.07 18.55 -10.91
CA SER A 194 -26.23 17.61 -11.68
C SER A 194 -26.93 16.33 -12.11
N LEU A 195 -27.84 15.78 -11.29
CA LEU A 195 -28.50 14.50 -11.55
C LEU A 195 -29.89 14.64 -12.16
N GLU A 196 -30.64 15.65 -11.74
CA GLU A 196 -32.01 15.89 -12.21
C GLU A 196 -32.11 17.04 -13.23
N ALA A 197 -31.01 17.75 -13.49
CA ALA A 197 -30.94 18.89 -14.40
C ALA A 197 -32.02 19.97 -14.12
N ARG A 198 -32.38 20.17 -12.85
CA ARG A 198 -33.37 21.19 -12.46
C ARG A 198 -32.86 22.60 -12.75
N THR A 199 -33.78 23.50 -13.13
CA THR A 199 -33.45 24.91 -13.31
C THR A 199 -33.19 25.60 -11.96
N GLU A 200 -32.48 26.72 -11.96
CA GLU A 200 -32.25 27.51 -10.73
C GLU A 200 -33.58 27.90 -10.03
N THR A 201 -34.62 28.19 -10.81
CA THR A 201 -35.96 28.52 -10.29
C THR A 201 -36.58 27.34 -9.55
N ASP A 202 -36.47 26.13 -10.10
CA ASP A 202 -37.02 24.91 -9.50
C ASP A 202 -36.25 24.52 -8.23
N ILE A 203 -34.91 24.67 -8.25
CA ILE A 203 -34.08 24.48 -7.08
C ILE A 203 -34.46 25.48 -5.98
N TYR A 204 -34.63 26.76 -6.32
CA TYR A 204 -35.07 27.78 -5.36
C TYR A 204 -36.45 27.47 -4.76
N ALA A 205 -37.38 26.97 -5.57
CA ALA A 205 -38.69 26.52 -5.09
C ALA A 205 -38.58 25.33 -4.12
N GLY A 206 -37.72 24.34 -4.43
CA GLY A 206 -37.42 23.21 -3.54
C GLY A 206 -36.78 23.65 -2.21
N LEU A 207 -35.84 24.60 -2.26
CA LEU A 207 -35.21 25.19 -1.07
C LEU A 207 -36.19 25.96 -0.19
N LYS A 208 -37.20 26.62 -0.78
CA LYS A 208 -38.26 27.35 -0.05
C LYS A 208 -39.28 26.41 0.61
N THR A 209 -39.46 25.22 0.04
CA THR A 209 -40.39 24.19 0.53
C THR A 209 -39.72 23.13 1.38
N PHE A 210 -38.43 23.31 1.69
CA PHE A 210 -37.62 22.39 2.52
C PHE A 210 -37.49 20.97 1.95
N GLU A 211 -37.58 20.80 0.62
CA GLU A 211 -37.47 19.50 -0.06
C GLU A 211 -36.20 18.73 0.33
N TYR A 212 -35.08 19.44 0.51
CA TYR A 212 -33.82 18.87 0.97
C TYR A 212 -33.92 18.16 2.34
N GLN A 213 -34.71 18.69 3.29
CA GLN A 213 -34.98 18.03 4.57
C GLN A 213 -35.87 16.80 4.38
N ALA A 214 -36.85 16.86 3.47
CA ALA A 214 -37.72 15.73 3.17
C ALA A 214 -36.91 14.53 2.65
N HIS A 215 -35.94 14.77 1.76
CA HIS A 215 -35.08 13.70 1.26
C HIS A 215 -34.22 13.07 2.36
N TYR A 216 -33.65 13.90 3.23
CA TYR A 216 -32.87 13.46 4.38
C TYR A 216 -33.71 12.65 5.39
N LEU A 217 -34.91 13.13 5.75
CA LEU A 217 -35.84 12.45 6.66
C LEU A 217 -36.36 11.12 6.09
N ASN A 218 -36.53 11.01 4.76
CA ASN A 218 -36.84 9.74 4.10
C ASN A 218 -35.75 8.68 4.38
N VAL A 219 -34.48 9.08 4.26
CA VAL A 219 -33.34 8.19 4.54
C VAL A 219 -33.29 7.83 6.02
N LEU A 220 -33.38 8.80 6.94
CA LEU A 220 -33.39 8.50 8.39
C LEU A 220 -34.53 7.55 8.77
N ASN A 221 -35.72 7.75 8.22
CA ASN A 221 -36.86 6.85 8.45
C ASN A 221 -36.61 5.44 7.93
N MET A 222 -35.93 5.29 6.78
CA MET A 222 -35.52 3.98 6.27
C MET A 222 -34.51 3.33 7.23
N LEU A 223 -33.49 4.06 7.66
CA LEU A 223 -32.48 3.55 8.59
C LEU A 223 -33.10 3.08 9.91
N GLY A 224 -33.98 3.89 10.51
CA GLY A 224 -34.59 3.57 11.80
C GLY A 224 -35.62 2.44 11.78
N ASN A 225 -36.28 2.19 10.65
CA ASN A 225 -37.38 1.20 10.55
C ASN A 225 -37.05 -0.04 9.72
N GLN A 226 -36.02 0.00 8.88
CA GLN A 226 -35.64 -1.11 7.99
C GLN A 226 -34.27 -1.71 8.33
N LEU A 227 -33.47 -1.05 9.17
CA LEU A 227 -32.20 -1.60 9.69
C LEU A 227 -32.28 -1.82 11.20
N THR A 228 -31.53 -2.82 11.67
CA THR A 228 -31.27 -3.00 13.10
C THR A 228 -30.00 -2.25 13.47
N VAL A 229 -30.15 -0.95 13.76
CA VAL A 229 -29.02 -0.11 14.18
C VAL A 229 -28.79 -0.26 15.69
N PRO A 230 -27.60 -0.69 16.14
CA PRO A 230 -27.35 -0.96 17.55
C PRO A 230 -27.12 0.32 18.35
N ARG A 231 -27.30 0.22 19.67
CA ARG A 231 -26.82 1.24 20.61
C ARG A 231 -25.31 1.15 20.75
N ILE A 232 -24.64 2.29 20.84
CA ILE A 232 -23.18 2.39 20.93
C ILE A 232 -22.79 2.88 22.33
N LYS A 233 -21.73 2.34 22.91
CA LYS A 233 -21.03 2.92 24.06
C LYS A 233 -19.60 3.22 23.68
N ILE A 234 -19.07 4.37 24.09
CA ILE A 234 -17.63 4.61 24.04
C ILE A 234 -17.02 4.00 25.30
N ILE A 235 -15.91 3.28 25.15
CA ILE A 235 -15.16 2.68 26.26
C ILE A 235 -13.66 2.94 26.10
N GLY A 236 -12.94 2.85 27.23
CA GLY A 236 -11.49 2.99 27.30
C GLY A 236 -10.83 1.80 27.98
N GLU A 237 -9.50 1.88 28.12
CA GLU A 237 -8.73 0.91 28.89
C GLU A 237 -9.09 1.02 30.38
N THR A 238 -9.27 -0.12 31.03
CA THR A 238 -9.52 -0.19 32.48
C THR A 238 -8.65 -1.29 33.10
N PRO A 239 -8.37 -1.27 34.41
CA PRO A 239 -7.61 -2.33 35.06
C PRO A 239 -8.23 -3.73 34.89
N GLN A 240 -9.56 -3.82 34.73
CA GLN A 240 -10.28 -5.07 34.51
C GLN A 240 -10.31 -5.50 33.03
N GLN A 241 -10.13 -4.56 32.10
CA GLN A 241 -10.06 -4.77 30.66
C GLN A 241 -8.85 -4.01 30.10
N PRO A 242 -7.62 -4.51 30.36
CA PRO A 242 -6.41 -3.88 29.87
C PRO A 242 -6.35 -3.92 28.34
N ALA A 243 -5.57 -3.03 27.75
CA ALA A 243 -5.38 -3.03 26.30
C ALA A 243 -4.68 -4.32 25.83
N VAL A 244 -5.20 -4.92 24.76
CA VAL A 244 -4.58 -6.05 24.07
C VAL A 244 -3.50 -5.48 23.16
N ASN A 245 -2.26 -5.96 23.32
CA ASN A 245 -1.17 -5.57 22.45
C ASN A 245 -1.33 -6.22 21.08
N VAL A 246 -1.03 -5.46 20.03
CA VAL A 246 -1.05 -5.92 18.64
C VAL A 246 0.29 -5.60 18.01
N ASP A 247 0.90 -6.59 17.36
CA ASP A 247 2.05 -6.38 16.50
C ASP A 247 1.60 -6.43 15.04
N VAL A 248 2.13 -5.52 14.21
CA VAL A 248 1.91 -5.55 12.76
C VAL A 248 3.20 -5.94 12.06
N ILE A 249 3.08 -6.88 11.13
CA ILE A 249 4.13 -7.27 10.20
C ILE A 249 3.77 -6.72 8.84
N LEU A 250 4.67 -5.97 8.21
CA LEU A 250 4.49 -5.40 6.88
C LEU A 250 5.63 -5.86 5.97
N ASP A 251 5.25 -6.46 4.84
CA ASP A 251 6.13 -6.69 3.71
C ASP A 251 5.81 -5.65 2.63
N VAL A 252 6.53 -4.54 2.65
CA VAL A 252 6.33 -3.44 1.71
C VAL A 252 7.17 -3.68 0.47
N GLY A 253 6.63 -4.42 -0.52
CA GLY A 253 7.33 -4.76 -1.77
C GLY A 253 7.43 -3.61 -2.77
N ASN A 254 8.25 -3.79 -3.81
CA ASN A 254 8.32 -2.83 -4.92
C ASN A 254 7.01 -2.75 -5.72
N SER A 255 6.26 -3.84 -5.88
CA SER A 255 5.03 -3.83 -6.69
C SER A 255 3.78 -4.13 -5.84
N HIS A 256 3.93 -4.97 -4.82
CA HIS A 256 2.83 -5.34 -3.92
C HIS A 256 3.30 -5.31 -2.46
N THR A 257 2.39 -4.92 -1.59
CA THR A 257 2.55 -4.89 -0.13
C THR A 257 1.57 -5.86 0.51
N CYS A 258 2.00 -6.50 1.59
CA CYS A 258 1.22 -7.44 2.39
C CYS A 258 1.38 -7.12 3.88
N GLY A 259 0.35 -7.38 4.69
CA GLY A 259 0.44 -7.18 6.14
C GLY A 259 -0.30 -8.22 6.97
N VAL A 260 0.24 -8.52 8.16
CA VAL A 260 -0.35 -9.42 9.16
C VAL A 260 -0.43 -8.70 10.50
N LEU A 261 -1.56 -8.84 11.19
CA LEU A 261 -1.79 -8.36 12.55
C LEU A 261 -1.77 -9.55 13.50
N VAL A 262 -1.05 -9.46 14.61
CA VAL A 262 -0.95 -10.50 15.65
C VAL A 262 -1.38 -9.90 16.99
N GLU A 263 -2.48 -10.37 17.56
CA GLU A 263 -2.91 -9.96 18.91
C GLU A 263 -2.22 -10.83 19.96
N ASP A 264 -1.92 -10.26 21.13
CA ASP A 264 -1.33 -10.96 22.28
C ASP A 264 -2.36 -11.13 23.40
N HIS A 265 -2.86 -12.36 23.56
CA HIS A 265 -3.86 -12.71 24.59
C HIS A 265 -3.25 -13.60 25.67
N PRO A 266 -3.06 -13.11 26.91
CA PRO A 266 -2.38 -13.86 27.97
C PRO A 266 -3.01 -15.22 28.36
N GLN A 267 -4.29 -15.42 28.04
CA GLN A 267 -5.04 -16.64 28.38
C GLN A 267 -5.03 -17.70 27.26
N GLU A 268 -4.55 -17.36 26.06
CA GLU A 268 -4.51 -18.29 24.92
C GLU A 268 -3.11 -18.20 24.29
N ASN A 269 -2.31 -19.26 24.48
CA ASN A 269 -0.91 -19.23 24.03
C ASN A 269 -0.72 -19.58 22.54
N ASN A 270 -1.76 -20.04 21.84
CA ASN A 270 -1.65 -20.36 20.42
C ASN A 270 -1.77 -19.08 19.57
N GLY A 271 -0.62 -18.52 19.22
CA GLY A 271 -0.55 -17.25 18.48
C GLY A 271 -1.16 -17.31 17.08
N LEU A 272 -1.19 -18.47 16.42
CA LEU A 272 -1.73 -18.61 15.06
C LEU A 272 -3.24 -18.35 14.99
N LYS A 273 -3.98 -18.61 16.08
CA LYS A 273 -5.41 -18.29 16.15
C LYS A 273 -5.69 -16.79 16.31
N GLN A 274 -4.67 -16.01 16.64
CA GLN A 274 -4.78 -14.59 17.01
C GLN A 274 -4.26 -13.68 15.89
N THR A 275 -4.21 -14.20 14.66
CA THR A 275 -3.67 -13.48 13.50
C THR A 275 -4.78 -13.06 12.54
N ASN A 276 -4.63 -11.89 11.91
CA ASN A 276 -5.48 -11.46 10.80
C ASN A 276 -4.66 -10.81 9.70
N GLU A 277 -5.22 -10.82 8.50
CA GLU A 277 -4.68 -10.06 7.37
C GLU A 277 -4.92 -8.56 7.58
N LEU A 278 -3.96 -7.73 7.18
CA LEU A 278 -4.18 -6.30 7.00
C LEU A 278 -5.15 -6.07 5.83
N GLN A 279 -6.18 -5.28 6.07
CA GLN A 279 -7.18 -4.90 5.08
C GLN A 279 -7.21 -3.39 4.92
N LEU A 280 -7.32 -2.92 3.69
CA LEU A 280 -7.44 -1.49 3.40
C LEU A 280 -8.89 -1.15 3.08
N ARG A 281 -9.46 -0.17 3.78
CA ARG A 281 -10.76 0.41 3.42
C ARG A 281 -10.53 1.54 2.42
N SER A 282 -11.29 1.52 1.33
CA SER A 282 -11.29 2.65 0.39
C SER A 282 -11.98 3.85 1.01
N LEU A 283 -11.35 5.02 1.04
CA LEU A 283 -12.00 6.22 1.58
C LEU A 283 -12.84 6.93 0.51
N SER A 284 -12.48 6.78 -0.76
CA SER A 284 -13.28 7.21 -1.91
C SER A 284 -14.53 6.36 -2.13
N MET A 285 -14.49 5.07 -1.76
CA MET A 285 -15.62 4.14 -1.80
C MET A 285 -15.74 3.37 -0.48
N PRO A 286 -16.24 3.98 0.60
CA PRO A 286 -16.17 3.44 1.95
C PRO A 286 -16.93 2.12 2.15
N HIS A 287 -17.84 1.75 1.25
CA HIS A 287 -18.51 0.45 1.23
C HIS A 287 -17.63 -0.70 0.70
N CYS A 288 -16.40 -0.41 0.27
CA CYS A 288 -15.42 -1.35 -0.27
C CYS A 288 -14.20 -1.49 0.63
N VAL A 289 -13.78 -2.74 0.81
CA VAL A 289 -12.50 -3.12 1.42
C VAL A 289 -11.70 -3.97 0.44
N TYR A 290 -10.39 -3.94 0.57
CA TYR A 290 -9.47 -4.69 -0.27
C TYR A 290 -8.60 -5.61 0.57
N SER A 291 -8.41 -6.82 0.06
CA SER A 291 -7.77 -7.95 0.74
C SER A 291 -6.25 -7.79 0.85
N ALA A 292 -5.70 -8.52 1.84
CA ALA A 292 -4.32 -8.96 2.07
C ALA A 292 -3.15 -8.42 1.24
N LEU A 293 -3.19 -8.58 -0.10
CA LEU A 293 -2.14 -8.18 -1.01
C LEU A 293 -2.65 -7.03 -1.88
N PHE A 294 -2.00 -5.87 -1.77
CA PHE A 294 -2.38 -4.66 -2.50
C PHE A 294 -1.16 -4.03 -3.17
N GLU A 295 -1.38 -3.27 -4.25
CA GLU A 295 -0.28 -2.61 -4.95
C GLU A 295 0.44 -1.59 -4.07
N SER A 296 1.77 -1.49 -4.20
CA SER A 296 2.58 -0.50 -3.46
C SER A 296 2.46 0.93 -4.00
N ARG A 297 1.55 1.16 -4.95
CA ARG A 297 1.28 2.46 -5.56
C ARG A 297 0.72 3.44 -4.53
N VAL A 298 1.12 4.70 -4.71
CA VAL A 298 0.65 5.84 -3.93
C VAL A 298 0.05 6.87 -4.87
N GLU A 299 -1.12 7.39 -4.53
CA GLU A 299 -1.69 8.60 -5.14
C GLU A 299 -2.03 9.62 -4.04
N PHE A 300 -1.76 10.89 -4.28
CA PHE A 300 -2.18 11.97 -3.42
C PHE A 300 -3.68 12.18 -3.59
N ALA A 301 -4.44 11.92 -2.52
CA ALA A 301 -5.88 12.18 -2.47
C ALA A 301 -6.31 12.37 -1.01
N GLN A 302 -7.08 13.42 -0.74
CA GLN A 302 -7.59 13.69 0.59
C GLN A 302 -8.73 12.73 0.95
N ALA A 303 -8.74 12.25 2.19
CA ALA A 303 -9.92 11.60 2.72
C ALA A 303 -11.03 12.65 2.89
N SER A 304 -12.25 12.32 2.48
CA SER A 304 -13.39 13.22 2.65
C SER A 304 -14.55 12.49 3.32
N PHE A 305 -15.05 13.09 4.39
CA PHE A 305 -16.26 12.68 5.10
C PHE A 305 -17.40 13.68 4.89
N GLY A 306 -17.39 14.32 3.70
CA GLY A 306 -18.39 15.29 3.25
C GLY A 306 -17.86 16.73 3.20
N LYS A 307 -18.70 17.69 3.59
CA LYS A 307 -18.48 19.14 3.47
C LYS A 307 -17.70 19.69 4.66
N GLN A 308 -16.38 19.57 4.65
CA GLN A 308 -15.53 19.96 5.79
C GLN A 308 -15.69 21.44 6.16
N HIS A 309 -15.88 22.34 5.19
CA HIS A 309 -16.11 23.77 5.45
C HIS A 309 -17.37 24.04 6.26
N LEU A 310 -18.41 23.22 6.11
CA LEU A 310 -19.65 23.30 6.89
C LEU A 310 -19.50 22.56 8.23
N SER A 311 -18.79 21.43 8.25
CA SER A 311 -18.43 20.75 9.51
C SER A 311 -17.72 21.71 10.47
N PHE A 312 -16.78 22.51 9.96
CA PHE A 312 -16.05 23.54 10.72
C PHE A 312 -16.99 24.59 11.35
N GLN A 313 -18.08 24.96 10.69
CA GLN A 313 -19.06 25.92 11.22
C GLN A 313 -19.81 25.42 12.47
N SER A 314 -19.75 24.12 12.78
CA SER A 314 -20.24 23.58 14.05
C SER A 314 -19.43 24.08 15.26
N GLY A 315 -18.23 24.62 15.04
CA GLY A 315 -17.28 24.99 16.09
C GLY A 315 -16.28 23.88 16.44
N ARG A 316 -16.36 22.71 15.80
CA ARG A 316 -15.38 21.63 15.90
C ARG A 316 -14.56 21.55 14.61
N ASP A 317 -13.31 21.98 14.67
CA ASP A 317 -12.40 22.10 13.53
C ASP A 317 -11.63 20.80 13.20
N ASP A 318 -11.54 19.89 14.16
CA ASP A 318 -10.81 18.62 14.07
C ASP A 318 -11.69 17.40 13.75
N ALA A 319 -12.98 17.61 13.48
CA ALA A 319 -13.95 16.54 13.21
C ALA A 319 -13.58 15.73 11.96
N PHE A 320 -13.59 14.40 12.09
CA PHE A 320 -13.31 13.44 11.01
C PHE A 320 -11.93 13.63 10.36
N THR A 321 -10.92 13.98 11.17
CA THR A 321 -9.54 14.09 10.70
C THR A 321 -8.98 12.71 10.37
N TRP A 322 -8.54 12.52 9.12
CA TRP A 322 -7.74 11.36 8.71
C TRP A 322 -6.26 11.79 8.56
N PRO A 323 -5.32 11.21 9.33
CA PRO A 323 -3.93 11.70 9.40
C PRO A 323 -3.08 11.31 8.18
N SER A 324 -3.62 11.39 6.97
CA SER A 324 -2.90 11.08 5.72
C SER A 324 -3.49 11.82 4.52
N ILE A 325 -2.62 12.29 3.64
CA ILE A 325 -2.95 12.97 2.38
C ILE A 325 -2.77 12.07 1.14
N THR A 326 -2.48 10.79 1.35
CA THR A 326 -2.26 9.82 0.26
C THR A 326 -3.17 8.60 0.41
N ARG A 327 -3.49 7.94 -0.70
CA ARG A 327 -4.13 6.63 -0.76
C ARG A 327 -3.13 5.63 -1.30
N VAL A 328 -3.31 4.37 -0.91
CA VAL A 328 -2.41 3.26 -1.27
C VAL A 328 -3.23 2.06 -1.77
N GLY A 329 -2.58 1.12 -2.47
CA GLY A 329 -3.24 -0.10 -2.91
C GLY A 329 -4.26 0.13 -4.03
N HIS A 330 -5.38 -0.58 -3.93
CA HIS A 330 -6.40 -0.59 -5.00
C HIS A 330 -7.05 0.79 -5.21
N GLU A 331 -7.24 1.57 -4.15
CA GLU A 331 -7.77 2.93 -4.28
C GLU A 331 -6.82 3.82 -5.07
N ALA A 332 -5.52 3.77 -4.77
CA ALA A 332 -4.51 4.52 -5.53
C ALA A 332 -4.45 4.07 -7.00
N MET A 333 -4.56 2.77 -7.26
CA MET A 333 -4.59 2.23 -8.62
C MET A 333 -5.80 2.75 -9.41
N GLN A 334 -7.00 2.75 -8.83
CA GLN A 334 -8.19 3.30 -9.47
C GLN A 334 -8.06 4.79 -9.75
N LEU A 335 -7.59 5.58 -8.77
CA LEU A 335 -7.35 7.01 -8.93
C LEU A 335 -6.35 7.28 -10.07
N ALA A 336 -5.25 6.52 -10.12
CA ALA A 336 -4.22 6.68 -11.14
C ALA A 336 -4.73 6.36 -12.55
N GLN A 337 -5.56 5.33 -12.70
CA GLN A 337 -6.11 4.90 -13.99
C GLN A 337 -7.26 5.79 -14.49
N GLN A 338 -8.00 6.42 -13.58
CA GLN A 338 -9.11 7.33 -13.90
C GLN A 338 -8.66 8.80 -13.94
N ARG A 339 -7.35 9.04 -13.95
CA ARG A 339 -6.78 10.38 -13.97
C ARG A 339 -7.14 11.09 -15.29
N GLU A 340 -7.84 12.21 -15.18
CA GLU A 340 -8.22 13.06 -16.32
C GLU A 340 -7.23 14.21 -16.56
N GLY A 341 -6.54 14.68 -15.51
CA GLY A 341 -5.66 15.84 -15.58
C GLY A 341 -4.23 15.52 -16.05
N THR A 342 -3.53 16.56 -16.52
CA THR A 342 -2.15 16.47 -17.04
C THR A 342 -1.20 17.49 -16.40
N GLU A 343 -1.61 18.18 -15.34
CA GLU A 343 -0.95 19.39 -14.81
C GLU A 343 0.22 19.12 -13.85
N GLY A 344 0.44 17.87 -13.43
CA GLY A 344 1.59 17.52 -12.58
C GLY A 344 1.70 16.05 -12.23
N THR A 345 2.42 15.72 -11.15
CA THR A 345 2.54 14.34 -10.66
C THR A 345 1.54 14.11 -9.54
N THR A 346 0.64 13.14 -9.69
CA THR A 346 -0.37 12.81 -8.67
C THR A 346 0.01 11.62 -7.80
N GLY A 347 1.05 10.88 -8.17
CA GLY A 347 1.46 9.67 -7.48
C GLY A 347 2.66 8.98 -8.12
N ILE A 348 3.11 7.89 -7.52
CA ILE A 348 4.19 7.03 -8.02
C ILE A 348 3.87 5.56 -7.81
N SER A 349 4.41 4.72 -8.69
CA SER A 349 4.20 3.27 -8.69
C SER A 349 4.72 2.59 -7.42
N SER A 350 5.84 3.07 -6.88
CA SER A 350 6.42 2.54 -5.65
C SER A 350 7.45 3.50 -5.04
N PRO A 351 7.20 4.06 -3.85
CA PRO A 351 8.18 4.89 -3.16
C PRO A 351 9.45 4.12 -2.76
N ARG A 352 9.36 2.79 -2.54
CA ARG A 352 10.52 1.96 -2.17
C ARG A 352 11.64 2.03 -3.21
N ARG A 353 11.31 2.14 -4.51
CA ARG A 353 12.28 2.29 -5.62
C ARG A 353 13.08 3.60 -5.57
N TYR A 354 12.57 4.60 -4.83
CA TYR A 354 13.12 5.95 -4.74
C TYR A 354 13.55 6.34 -3.33
N LEU A 355 13.75 5.37 -2.42
CA LEU A 355 14.29 5.63 -1.08
C LEU A 355 15.58 6.45 -1.15
N TRP A 356 16.43 6.19 -2.14
CA TRP A 356 17.68 6.91 -2.38
C TRP A 356 17.51 8.39 -2.75
N ASP A 357 16.33 8.82 -3.21
CA ASP A 357 16.12 10.19 -3.70
C ASP A 357 15.48 11.09 -2.66
N GLU A 358 16.34 11.68 -1.82
CA GLU A 358 15.97 12.62 -0.76
C GLU A 358 15.96 14.09 -1.22
N GLU A 359 16.24 14.36 -2.49
CA GLU A 359 16.24 15.71 -3.04
C GLU A 359 14.81 16.21 -3.30
N ARG A 360 14.68 17.55 -3.28
CA ARG A 360 13.45 18.25 -3.63
C ARG A 360 12.95 17.82 -5.01
N TYR A 361 11.71 17.32 -5.08
CA TYR A 361 11.12 16.92 -6.36
C TYR A 361 10.60 18.15 -7.11
N ALA A 362 11.42 18.68 -8.02
CA ALA A 362 11.17 19.94 -8.72
C ALA A 362 9.79 20.04 -9.40
N PRO A 363 9.21 18.99 -10.01
CA PRO A 363 7.85 19.08 -10.59
C PRO A 363 6.74 19.34 -9.56
N GLY A 364 6.95 18.95 -8.30
CA GLY A 364 5.93 19.03 -7.25
C GLY A 364 4.83 17.98 -7.36
N TRP A 365 4.01 17.90 -6.32
CA TRP A 365 2.93 16.92 -6.15
C TRP A 365 1.57 17.61 -6.16
N ARG A 366 0.59 16.95 -6.79
CA ARG A 366 -0.79 17.42 -6.92
C ARG A 366 -1.76 16.34 -6.43
N PHE A 367 -2.86 16.74 -5.83
CA PHE A 367 -3.96 15.82 -5.55
C PHE A 367 -4.56 15.33 -6.86
N ASN A 368 -4.89 14.05 -6.92
CA ASN A 368 -5.64 13.49 -8.04
C ASN A 368 -7.08 14.04 -8.05
N GLY A 369 -7.52 14.56 -9.19
CA GLY A 369 -8.86 15.12 -9.37
C GLY A 369 -8.92 16.05 -10.58
N LYS A 370 -10.10 16.60 -10.89
CA LYS A 370 -10.30 17.40 -12.12
C LYS A 370 -9.44 18.66 -12.22
N GLN A 371 -9.19 19.32 -11.10
CA GLN A 371 -8.40 20.57 -11.03
C GLN A 371 -6.96 20.34 -10.56
N GLU A 372 -6.62 19.09 -10.19
CA GLU A 372 -5.35 18.67 -9.61
C GLU A 372 -4.70 19.70 -8.66
N PRO A 373 -5.32 20.17 -7.56
CA PRO A 373 -4.67 21.19 -6.72
C PRO A 373 -3.36 20.69 -6.10
N MET A 374 -2.49 21.60 -5.66
CA MET A 374 -1.25 21.24 -4.96
C MET A 374 -1.52 20.29 -3.79
N ALA A 375 -0.67 19.27 -3.62
CA ALA A 375 -0.83 18.21 -2.63
C ALA A 375 -0.49 18.64 -1.19
N ALA A 376 -1.07 19.75 -0.72
CA ALA A 376 -0.95 20.24 0.65
C ALA A 376 -2.33 20.25 1.31
N ALA A 377 -2.52 19.44 2.34
CA ALA A 377 -3.72 19.45 3.17
C ALA A 377 -3.43 19.24 4.66
N ALA A 378 -4.27 19.83 5.50
CA ALA A 378 -4.31 19.51 6.92
C ALA A 378 -4.66 18.01 7.13
N PRO A 379 -4.14 17.38 8.19
CA PRO A 379 -3.26 17.96 9.22
C PRO A 379 -1.78 18.02 8.80
N LEU A 380 -1.37 17.34 7.73
CA LEU A 380 0.05 17.16 7.41
C LEU A 380 0.75 18.43 6.91
N THR A 381 0.04 19.37 6.26
CA THR A 381 0.60 20.67 5.82
C THR A 381 1.28 21.44 6.95
N SER A 382 0.77 21.34 8.18
CA SER A 382 1.35 22.01 9.35
C SER A 382 2.38 21.17 10.10
N LEU A 383 2.65 19.94 9.64
CA LEU A 383 3.59 19.00 10.28
C LEU A 383 4.80 18.71 9.40
N LEU A 384 4.77 19.12 8.13
CA LEU A 384 5.81 18.89 7.14
C LEU A 384 6.31 20.20 6.55
N ASN A 385 7.55 20.21 6.07
CA ASN A 385 8.06 21.25 5.18
C ASN A 385 7.83 20.89 3.69
N ASP A 386 8.25 21.79 2.79
CA ASP A 386 8.10 21.63 1.34
C ASP A 386 8.75 20.35 0.78
N GLU A 387 9.84 19.87 1.38
CA GLU A 387 10.55 18.64 1.00
C GLU A 387 9.99 17.37 1.66
N GLY A 388 8.99 17.50 2.53
CA GLY A 388 8.28 16.38 3.16
C GLY A 388 8.96 15.85 4.42
N LEU A 389 9.80 16.67 5.05
CA LEU A 389 10.44 16.36 6.34
C LEU A 389 9.56 16.84 7.50
N PRO A 390 9.44 16.06 8.60
CA PRO A 390 8.70 16.48 9.78
C PRO A 390 9.30 17.74 10.44
N LEU A 391 8.48 18.77 10.64
CA LEU A 391 8.92 20.05 11.24
C LEU A 391 9.53 19.86 12.64
N SER A 392 9.02 18.91 13.42
CA SER A 392 9.53 18.63 14.76
C SER A 392 10.98 18.15 14.78
N GLY A 393 11.47 17.57 13.68
CA GLY A 393 12.86 17.14 13.53
C GLY A 393 13.80 18.24 13.04
N LEU A 394 13.26 19.41 12.65
CA LEU A 394 14.04 20.52 12.10
C LEU A 394 14.39 21.55 13.19
N PRO A 395 15.51 22.29 13.01
CA PRO A 395 15.80 23.51 13.78
C PRO A 395 14.63 24.50 13.71
N VAL A 396 14.39 25.25 14.79
CA VAL A 396 13.20 26.11 14.94
C VAL A 396 13.05 27.10 13.78
N GLU A 397 14.16 27.69 13.34
CA GLU A 397 14.24 28.62 12.21
C GLU A 397 13.87 28.01 10.86
N ALA A 398 13.92 26.69 10.72
CA ALA A 398 13.59 25.95 9.51
C ALA A 398 12.19 25.30 9.57
N ARG A 399 11.41 25.50 10.64
CA ARG A 399 10.06 24.93 10.82
C ARG A 399 8.98 25.68 10.04
N LEU A 400 9.11 25.69 8.73
CA LEU A 400 8.14 26.31 7.83
C LEU A 400 7.15 25.24 7.32
N PRO A 401 5.82 25.48 7.42
CA PRO A 401 4.83 24.56 6.88
C PRO A 401 4.91 24.48 5.35
N VAL A 402 4.20 23.53 4.76
CA VAL A 402 4.17 23.36 3.30
C VAL A 402 3.55 24.59 2.62
N PHE A 403 4.37 25.30 1.85
CA PHE A 403 3.96 26.34 0.90
C PHE A 403 3.95 25.80 -0.53
N ALA A 404 4.84 24.85 -0.82
CA ALA A 404 4.95 24.20 -2.11
C ALA A 404 5.23 22.71 -1.91
N ALA A 405 4.32 21.84 -2.35
CA ALA A 405 4.42 20.39 -2.16
C ALA A 405 5.50 19.76 -3.08
N HIS A 406 6.78 19.99 -2.78
CA HIS A 406 7.94 19.42 -3.51
C HIS A 406 8.61 18.27 -2.75
N TYR A 407 7.79 17.48 -2.06
CA TYR A 407 8.23 16.35 -1.26
C TYR A 407 9.25 15.51 -2.03
N SER A 408 10.36 15.14 -1.39
CA SER A 408 11.30 14.21 -2.03
C SER A 408 10.59 12.90 -2.34
N ARG A 409 11.03 12.16 -3.36
CA ARG A 409 10.42 10.86 -3.68
C ARG A 409 10.60 9.86 -2.53
N SER A 410 11.70 9.99 -1.79
CA SER A 410 11.92 9.26 -0.53
C SER A 410 10.89 9.63 0.55
N ALA A 411 10.53 10.92 0.72
CA ALA A 411 9.51 11.34 1.67
C ALA A 411 8.09 10.85 1.33
N VAL A 412 7.79 10.56 0.05
CA VAL A 412 6.54 9.88 -0.32
C VAL A 412 6.42 8.50 0.34
N MET A 413 7.55 7.84 0.68
CA MET A 413 7.52 6.63 1.50
C MET A 413 6.98 6.90 2.90
N THR A 414 7.38 8.00 3.56
CA THR A 414 6.82 8.41 4.86
C THR A 414 5.31 8.59 4.75
N LEU A 415 4.82 9.23 3.68
CA LEU A 415 3.39 9.45 3.46
C LEU A 415 2.62 8.15 3.19
N MET A 416 3.20 7.22 2.43
CA MET A 416 2.65 5.88 2.24
C MET A 416 2.53 5.12 3.56
N LEU A 417 3.60 5.11 4.37
CA LEU A 417 3.62 4.44 5.66
C LEU A 417 2.66 5.10 6.66
N THR A 418 2.46 6.41 6.56
CA THR A 418 1.46 7.15 7.34
C THR A 418 0.04 6.65 7.00
N GLU A 419 -0.28 6.46 5.71
CA GLU A 419 -1.58 5.87 5.31
C GLU A 419 -1.75 4.44 5.84
N LEU A 420 -0.74 3.58 5.65
CA LEU A 420 -0.80 2.19 6.11
C LEU A 420 -0.97 2.09 7.63
N LEU A 421 -0.22 2.90 8.39
CA LEU A 421 -0.32 2.97 9.85
C LEU A 421 -1.71 3.45 10.29
N THR A 422 -2.30 4.41 9.58
CA THR A 422 -3.65 4.89 9.86
C THR A 422 -4.69 3.79 9.64
N GLN A 423 -4.58 3.04 8.54
CA GLN A 423 -5.45 1.89 8.24
C GLN A 423 -5.29 0.77 9.30
N VAL A 424 -4.06 0.49 9.75
CA VAL A 424 -3.77 -0.46 10.84
C VAL A 424 -4.47 -0.02 12.13
N LEU A 425 -4.28 1.23 12.57
CA LEU A 425 -4.86 1.75 13.81
C LEU A 425 -6.40 1.73 13.78
N MET A 426 -7.01 2.03 12.63
CA MET A 426 -8.43 1.86 12.40
C MET A 426 -8.84 0.38 12.54
N GLN A 427 -8.17 -0.53 11.81
CA GLN A 427 -8.54 -1.94 11.74
C GLN A 427 -8.47 -2.63 13.10
N ILE A 428 -7.38 -2.45 13.87
CA ILE A 428 -7.18 -3.16 15.15
C ILE A 428 -8.31 -2.88 16.16
N ASN A 429 -8.92 -1.69 16.10
CA ASN A 429 -10.02 -1.31 17.00
C ASN A 429 -11.41 -1.43 16.36
N SER A 430 -11.48 -1.78 15.06
CA SER A 430 -12.75 -1.97 14.36
C SER A 430 -13.60 -3.04 15.03
N ILE A 431 -14.92 -2.84 15.01
CA ILE A 431 -15.88 -3.76 15.61
C ILE A 431 -15.77 -5.13 14.93
N ALA A 432 -15.67 -5.14 13.59
CA ALA A 432 -15.53 -6.34 12.79
C ALA A 432 -14.31 -7.19 13.19
N GLN A 433 -13.18 -6.53 13.47
CA GLN A 433 -11.95 -7.19 13.91
C GLN A 433 -12.09 -7.73 15.33
N ARG A 434 -12.53 -6.88 16.29
CA ARG A 434 -12.62 -7.28 17.70
C ARG A 434 -13.61 -8.41 17.94
N LEU A 435 -14.69 -8.49 17.18
CA LEU A 435 -15.67 -9.58 17.31
C LEU A 435 -15.13 -10.96 16.87
N LYS A 436 -14.06 -11.00 16.08
CA LYS A 436 -13.39 -12.25 15.69
C LYS A 436 -12.39 -12.75 16.73
N MET A 437 -12.11 -11.94 17.76
CA MET A 437 -11.05 -12.17 18.73
C MET A 437 -11.58 -12.30 20.17
N PRO A 438 -10.81 -12.93 21.07
CA PRO A 438 -11.12 -12.89 22.50
C PRO A 438 -11.15 -11.47 23.04
N ASN A 439 -11.74 -11.28 24.22
CA ASN A 439 -11.82 -9.98 24.90
C ASN A 439 -12.37 -8.87 23.98
N THR A 440 -13.53 -9.11 23.37
CA THR A 440 -14.12 -8.22 22.34
C THR A 440 -14.26 -6.76 22.78
N SER A 441 -14.42 -6.51 24.08
CA SER A 441 -14.55 -5.17 24.67
C SER A 441 -13.21 -4.50 25.01
N ALA A 442 -12.09 -5.21 25.02
CA ALA A 442 -10.80 -4.61 25.33
C ALA A 442 -10.31 -3.73 24.16
N PRO A 443 -9.74 -2.54 24.42
CA PRO A 443 -9.01 -1.77 23.42
C PRO A 443 -7.85 -2.57 22.82
N ARG A 444 -7.53 -2.33 21.55
CA ARG A 444 -6.28 -2.81 20.94
C ARG A 444 -5.28 -1.67 20.85
N ARG A 445 -4.03 -1.97 21.18
CA ARG A 445 -2.90 -1.02 21.14
C ARG A 445 -1.78 -1.60 20.28
N LEU A 446 -1.32 -0.82 19.31
CA LEU A 446 -0.16 -1.18 18.52
C LEU A 446 1.10 -1.14 19.39
N ARG A 447 1.82 -2.27 19.47
CA ARG A 447 3.04 -2.45 20.27
C ARG A 447 4.29 -2.42 19.40
N THR A 448 4.26 -3.16 18.30
CA THR A 448 5.44 -3.34 17.43
C THR A 448 5.05 -3.28 15.96
N ILE A 449 5.93 -2.70 15.14
CA ILE A 449 5.90 -2.70 13.68
C ILE A 449 7.14 -3.46 13.19
N ILE A 450 6.93 -4.57 12.48
CA ILE A 450 7.99 -5.39 11.89
C ILE A 450 7.97 -5.17 10.38
N LEU A 451 9.08 -4.71 9.81
CA LEU A 451 9.22 -4.53 8.36
C LEU A 451 10.17 -5.58 7.80
N THR A 452 9.73 -6.38 6.83
CA THR A 452 10.62 -7.31 6.12
C THR A 452 11.45 -6.59 5.06
N LEU A 453 12.69 -7.04 4.85
CA LEU A 453 13.64 -6.43 3.92
C LEU A 453 14.02 -7.36 2.77
N PRO A 454 14.41 -6.86 1.59
CA PRO A 454 15.03 -7.69 0.56
C PRO A 454 16.38 -8.20 1.05
N SER A 455 16.82 -9.35 0.54
CA SER A 455 18.04 -9.98 1.02
C SER A 455 19.28 -9.12 0.73
N ALA A 456 19.39 -8.43 -0.40
CA ALA A 456 20.57 -7.56 -0.65
C ALA A 456 20.32 -6.05 -0.56
N MET A 457 19.34 -5.59 0.21
CA MET A 457 19.15 -4.14 0.38
C MET A 457 20.40 -3.51 1.03
N PRO A 458 21.03 -2.49 0.43
CA PRO A 458 22.21 -1.83 0.98
C PRO A 458 21.93 -1.18 2.34
N LYS A 459 22.91 -1.17 3.26
CA LYS A 459 22.79 -0.52 4.58
C LYS A 459 22.27 0.93 4.53
N PRO A 460 22.74 1.81 3.62
CA PRO A 460 22.20 3.18 3.54
C PRO A 460 20.69 3.21 3.27
N GLU A 461 20.20 2.35 2.37
CA GLU A 461 18.75 2.31 2.06
C GLU A 461 17.94 1.76 3.23
N ARG A 462 18.48 0.78 3.98
CA ARG A 462 17.81 0.23 5.18
C ARG A 462 17.59 1.32 6.23
N GLU A 463 18.59 2.19 6.44
CA GLU A 463 18.49 3.27 7.41
C GLU A 463 17.51 4.36 6.97
N ILE A 464 17.51 4.73 5.68
CA ILE A 464 16.49 5.64 5.15
C ILE A 464 15.10 5.03 5.39
N PHE A 465 14.88 3.75 5.08
CA PHE A 465 13.58 3.12 5.28
C PHE A 465 13.16 3.11 6.77
N ARG A 466 14.09 2.83 7.69
CA ARG A 466 13.86 2.93 9.15
C ARG A 466 13.42 4.33 9.56
N ARG A 467 14.16 5.35 9.12
CA ARG A 467 13.82 6.76 9.37
C ARG A 467 12.44 7.11 8.82
N ARG A 468 12.11 6.71 7.59
CA ARG A 468 10.78 6.97 6.99
C ARG A 468 9.64 6.36 7.81
N MET A 469 9.82 5.18 8.40
CA MET A 469 8.83 4.58 9.30
C MET A 469 8.70 5.36 10.62
N GLN A 470 9.81 5.77 11.23
CA GLN A 470 9.81 6.57 12.45
C GLN A 470 9.14 7.94 12.24
N GLU A 471 9.44 8.61 11.12
CA GLU A 471 8.79 9.85 10.71
C GLU A 471 7.27 9.64 10.55
N ALA A 472 6.83 8.55 9.92
CA ALA A 472 5.41 8.24 9.73
C ALA A 472 4.67 8.05 11.07
N ILE A 473 5.29 7.35 12.03
CA ILE A 473 4.76 7.23 13.39
C ILE A 473 4.62 8.61 14.04
N GLY A 474 5.67 9.44 13.95
CA GLY A 474 5.65 10.80 14.50
C GLY A 474 4.55 11.68 13.91
N LEU A 475 4.34 11.61 12.58
CA LEU A 475 3.28 12.34 11.90
C LEU A 475 1.89 11.91 12.36
N VAL A 476 1.62 10.60 12.42
CA VAL A 476 0.33 10.08 12.89
C VAL A 476 0.07 10.47 14.34
N TRP A 477 1.05 10.31 15.24
CA TRP A 477 0.89 10.66 16.66
C TRP A 477 0.58 12.13 16.88
N LYS A 478 1.26 13.02 16.14
CA LYS A 478 1.02 14.47 16.20
C LYS A 478 -0.33 14.84 15.58
N ALA A 479 -0.67 14.28 14.42
CA ALA A 479 -1.94 14.54 13.74
C ALA A 479 -3.15 14.07 14.57
N MET A 480 -3.00 12.98 15.32
CA MET A 480 -4.02 12.45 16.22
C MET A 480 -4.09 13.17 17.58
N GLY A 481 -3.19 14.14 17.84
CA GLY A 481 -3.10 14.84 19.12
C GLY A 481 -2.59 13.97 20.28
N TRP A 482 -1.92 12.85 19.98
CA TRP A 482 -1.34 11.95 21.00
C TRP A 482 0.06 12.39 21.45
N HIS A 483 0.67 13.34 20.75
CA HIS A 483 1.94 13.96 21.08
C HIS A 483 1.89 15.46 20.76
N PRO A 484 2.54 16.35 21.53
CA PRO A 484 2.59 17.79 21.24
C PRO A 484 3.16 18.10 19.85
N LEU A 485 2.62 19.13 19.18
CA LEU A 485 3.00 19.48 17.81
C LEU A 485 4.46 19.96 17.69
N ASP A 486 4.90 20.83 18.60
CA ASP A 486 6.22 21.48 18.52
C ASP A 486 7.37 20.70 19.18
N ALA A 487 7.06 19.72 20.04
CA ALA A 487 8.07 18.93 20.72
C ALA A 487 8.79 17.98 19.74
N PRO A 488 10.10 17.73 19.91
CA PRO A 488 10.80 16.69 19.14
C PRO A 488 10.14 15.34 19.40
N PHE A 489 10.06 14.49 18.38
CA PHE A 489 9.44 13.16 18.52
C PHE A 489 10.50 12.14 18.92
N ASN A 490 10.66 11.93 20.22
CA ASN A 490 11.66 11.02 20.81
C ASN A 490 11.03 9.88 21.64
N GLY A 491 9.69 9.76 21.62
CA GLY A 491 8.93 8.78 22.42
C GLY A 491 8.37 9.32 23.74
N ASP A 492 8.85 10.46 24.22
CA ASP A 492 8.40 11.07 25.48
C ASP A 492 7.08 11.85 25.30
N ASN A 493 6.42 12.18 26.42
CA ASN A 493 5.21 13.02 26.45
C ASN A 493 4.07 12.52 25.55
N THR A 494 3.96 11.20 25.37
CA THR A 494 2.92 10.58 24.56
C THR A 494 1.73 10.14 25.41
N ARG A 495 0.51 10.45 24.94
CA ARG A 495 -0.73 9.96 25.55
C ARG A 495 -0.99 8.49 25.22
N VAL A 496 -0.55 8.07 24.02
CA VAL A 496 -0.63 6.68 23.54
C VAL A 496 0.79 6.18 23.33
N PRO A 497 1.17 5.01 23.88
CA PRO A 497 2.53 4.46 23.74
C PRO A 497 2.97 4.36 22.28
N VAL A 498 4.21 4.77 21.98
CA VAL A 498 4.80 4.69 20.65
C VAL A 498 5.23 3.25 20.35
N PRO A 499 4.90 2.69 19.17
CA PRO A 499 5.30 1.33 18.83
C PRO A 499 6.79 1.24 18.50
N GLN A 500 7.40 0.09 18.79
CA GLN A 500 8.77 -0.21 18.39
C GLN A 500 8.83 -0.58 16.90
N VAL A 501 9.97 -0.31 16.25
CA VAL A 501 10.21 -0.67 14.83
C VAL A 501 11.33 -1.70 14.74
N HIS A 502 11.04 -2.85 14.15
CA HIS A 502 11.98 -3.96 13.95
C HIS A 502 12.17 -4.23 12.46
N MET A 503 13.42 -4.42 12.02
CA MET A 503 13.78 -4.56 10.60
C MET A 503 14.91 -5.56 10.39
N GLU A 504 14.86 -6.69 11.11
CA GLU A 504 15.95 -7.66 11.17
C GLU A 504 15.75 -8.82 10.18
N TRP A 505 14.52 -9.10 9.76
CA TRP A 505 14.21 -10.28 8.95
C TRP A 505 14.10 -9.97 7.46
N ASP A 506 14.68 -10.84 6.63
CA ASP A 506 14.61 -10.71 5.17
C ASP A 506 13.58 -11.64 4.50
N GLU A 507 13.07 -11.19 3.36
CA GLU A 507 11.96 -11.78 2.60
C GLU A 507 12.23 -13.26 2.23
N ALA A 508 13.43 -13.57 1.71
CA ALA A 508 13.78 -14.92 1.27
C ALA A 508 13.89 -15.91 2.44
N THR A 509 14.50 -15.46 3.54
CA THR A 509 14.65 -16.27 4.76
C THR A 509 13.30 -16.55 5.43
N CYS A 510 12.39 -15.58 5.46
CA CYS A 510 11.02 -15.76 5.93
C CYS A 510 10.26 -16.84 5.15
N GLY A 511 10.48 -16.96 3.84
CA GLY A 511 9.92 -18.05 3.03
C GLY A 511 10.34 -19.45 3.52
N GLN A 512 11.59 -19.60 3.97
CA GLN A 512 12.10 -20.87 4.52
C GLN A 512 11.41 -21.23 5.84
N MET A 513 11.09 -20.23 6.67
CA MET A 513 10.39 -20.43 7.94
C MET A 513 8.99 -21.02 7.75
N VAL A 514 8.25 -20.56 6.73
CA VAL A 514 6.93 -21.11 6.37
C VAL A 514 7.04 -22.60 6.02
N TYR A 515 8.02 -22.96 5.18
CA TYR A 515 8.27 -24.35 4.80
C TYR A 515 8.66 -25.21 6.00
N LEU A 516 9.62 -24.76 6.82
CA LEU A 516 10.08 -25.48 8.00
C LEU A 516 8.95 -25.73 9.01
N TYR A 517 8.16 -24.69 9.32
CA TYR A 517 7.02 -24.83 10.22
C TYR A 517 6.02 -25.84 9.67
N ASN A 518 5.66 -25.73 8.38
CA ASN A 518 4.71 -26.63 7.77
C ASN A 518 5.18 -28.08 7.78
N GLU A 519 6.42 -28.33 7.36
CA GLU A 519 6.95 -29.69 7.28
C GLU A 519 7.06 -30.32 8.66
N THR A 520 7.66 -29.61 9.61
CA THR A 520 7.88 -30.16 10.96
C THR A 520 6.57 -30.37 11.70
N GLN A 521 5.67 -29.38 11.71
CA GLN A 521 4.47 -29.40 12.54
C GLN A 521 3.27 -30.07 11.86
N VAL A 522 3.07 -29.83 10.56
CA VAL A 522 1.87 -30.32 9.85
C VAL A 522 2.09 -31.69 9.23
N ASN A 523 3.21 -31.90 8.55
CA ASN A 523 3.46 -33.13 7.79
C ASN A 523 4.18 -34.20 8.62
N PHE A 524 5.10 -33.81 9.51
CA PHE A 524 5.83 -34.72 10.40
C PHE A 524 5.29 -34.76 11.83
N ALA A 525 4.20 -34.04 12.13
CA ALA A 525 3.49 -34.06 13.41
C ALA A 525 4.39 -33.78 14.63
N GLY A 526 5.29 -32.80 14.50
CA GLY A 526 6.25 -32.39 15.53
C GLY A 526 7.57 -33.18 15.53
N ARG A 527 7.71 -34.21 14.70
CA ARG A 527 8.96 -35.01 14.58
C ARG A 527 9.98 -34.34 13.66
N THR A 528 10.58 -33.27 14.15
CA THR A 528 11.57 -32.46 13.44
C THR A 528 12.80 -33.27 13.03
N ASP A 529 13.27 -34.19 13.88
CA ASP A 529 14.39 -35.10 13.59
C ASP A 529 14.12 -35.99 12.38
N ALA A 530 12.93 -36.59 12.32
CA ALA A 530 12.51 -37.44 11.21
C ALA A 530 12.44 -36.67 9.88
N PHE A 531 11.96 -35.41 9.93
CA PHE A 531 11.95 -34.53 8.77
C PHE A 531 13.37 -34.25 8.26
N PHE A 532 14.28 -33.85 9.15
CA PHE A 532 15.67 -33.53 8.77
C PHE A 532 16.38 -34.77 8.20
N ALA A 533 16.22 -35.94 8.84
CA ALA A 533 16.81 -37.18 8.36
C ALA A 533 16.25 -37.62 6.99
N ALA A 534 14.96 -37.40 6.72
CA ALA A 534 14.33 -37.72 5.44
C ALA A 534 14.76 -36.77 4.31
N MET A 535 14.93 -35.49 4.62
CA MET A 535 15.26 -34.48 3.62
C MET A 535 16.75 -34.32 3.37
N ALA A 536 17.61 -34.65 4.32
CA ALA A 536 19.06 -34.60 4.14
C ALA A 536 19.51 -35.45 2.95
N ARG A 537 20.35 -34.88 2.09
CA ARG A 537 20.89 -35.56 0.92
C ARG A 537 22.02 -36.54 1.30
N PRO A 538 21.98 -37.80 0.84
CA PRO A 538 23.04 -38.76 1.12
C PRO A 538 24.37 -38.43 0.43
N ASP A 539 24.32 -37.72 -0.69
CA ASP A 539 25.47 -37.34 -1.51
C ASP A 539 26.16 -36.06 -1.01
N ARG A 540 25.59 -35.38 -0.02
CA ARG A 540 26.19 -34.21 0.61
C ARG A 540 27.30 -34.65 1.58
N PRO A 541 28.53 -34.11 1.48
CA PRO A 541 29.60 -34.38 2.45
C PRO A 541 29.17 -34.01 3.87
N THR A 542 29.37 -34.92 4.81
CA THR A 542 29.10 -34.66 6.24
C THR A 542 30.19 -33.75 6.81
N GLU A 543 29.80 -32.68 7.51
CA GLU A 543 30.79 -31.82 8.19
C GLU A 543 31.42 -32.60 9.36
N PRO A 544 32.74 -32.50 9.61
CA PRO A 544 33.39 -33.20 10.72
C PRO A 544 32.71 -32.88 12.06
N GLY A 545 32.36 -33.92 12.83
CA GLY A 545 31.71 -33.77 14.13
C GLY A 545 30.19 -33.60 14.10
N THR A 546 29.56 -33.63 12.92
CA THR A 546 28.09 -33.54 12.80
C THR A 546 27.46 -34.91 12.56
N GLN A 547 26.33 -35.16 13.24
CA GLN A 547 25.57 -36.40 13.04
C GLN A 547 24.79 -36.33 11.71
N PRO A 548 24.85 -37.38 10.86
CA PRO A 548 24.01 -37.46 9.67
C PRO A 548 22.53 -37.28 10.01
N GLY A 549 21.80 -36.51 9.20
CA GLY A 549 20.37 -36.28 9.38
C GLY A 549 19.98 -35.26 10.46
N LYS A 550 20.94 -34.61 11.14
CA LYS A 550 20.68 -33.48 12.06
C LYS A 550 20.83 -32.09 11.42
N MET A 551 21.17 -32.02 10.14
CA MET A 551 21.39 -30.75 9.43
C MET A 551 20.68 -30.71 8.09
N LEU A 552 20.18 -29.54 7.74
CA LEU A 552 19.51 -29.27 6.46
C LEU A 552 19.97 -27.93 5.91
N ARG A 553 20.37 -27.87 4.64
CA ARG A 553 20.65 -26.62 3.92
C ARG A 553 19.48 -26.30 2.99
N ILE A 554 18.79 -25.21 3.24
CA ILE A 554 17.68 -24.75 2.39
C ILE A 554 18.14 -23.49 1.66
N ALA A 555 17.95 -23.49 0.33
CA ALA A 555 18.00 -22.30 -0.48
C ALA A 555 16.58 -21.79 -0.74
N SER A 556 16.39 -20.47 -0.82
CA SER A 556 15.16 -19.85 -1.31
C SER A 556 15.51 -18.81 -2.37
N ILE A 557 14.95 -18.94 -3.56
CA ILE A 557 14.97 -17.90 -4.60
C ILE A 557 13.59 -17.21 -4.56
N ASP A 558 13.57 -15.96 -4.11
CA ASP A 558 12.39 -15.12 -4.08
C ASP A 558 12.37 -14.16 -5.26
N ILE A 559 11.44 -14.34 -6.19
CA ILE A 559 11.30 -13.44 -7.33
C ILE A 559 10.20 -12.44 -7.01
N GLY A 560 10.59 -11.27 -6.52
CA GLY A 560 9.67 -10.18 -6.22
C GLY A 560 9.20 -9.42 -7.46
N GLY A 561 8.59 -8.26 -7.22
CA GLY A 561 8.22 -7.34 -8.29
C GLY A 561 9.39 -6.50 -8.82
N GLY A 562 10.37 -6.17 -7.98
CA GLY A 562 11.53 -5.36 -8.38
C GLY A 562 12.90 -5.92 -7.99
N THR A 563 12.95 -7.02 -7.23
CA THR A 563 14.19 -7.71 -6.89
C THR A 563 14.01 -9.23 -6.99
N THR A 564 15.10 -9.93 -7.34
CA THR A 564 15.22 -11.38 -7.21
C THR A 564 16.26 -11.66 -6.14
N ASP A 565 15.85 -12.28 -5.04
CA ASP A 565 16.65 -12.47 -3.84
C ASP A 565 16.97 -13.96 -3.61
N LEU A 566 18.17 -14.26 -3.12
CA LEU A 566 18.61 -15.60 -2.71
C LEU A 566 19.01 -15.58 -1.24
N ALA A 567 18.54 -16.56 -0.47
CA ALA A 567 19.07 -16.89 0.85
C ALA A 567 19.39 -18.38 0.93
N ILE A 568 20.55 -18.73 1.48
CA ILE A 568 20.97 -20.10 1.78
C ILE A 568 21.25 -20.20 3.26
N THR A 569 20.46 -21.01 3.96
CA THR A 569 20.55 -21.17 5.42
C THR A 569 20.82 -22.62 5.76
N GLN A 570 21.76 -22.87 6.66
CA GLN A 570 21.95 -24.15 7.31
C GLN A 570 21.16 -24.19 8.61
N TYR A 571 20.29 -25.17 8.75
CA TYR A 571 19.56 -25.45 9.97
C TYR A 571 20.18 -26.66 10.66
N ALA A 572 20.49 -26.53 11.93
CA ALA A 572 21.02 -27.61 12.76
C ALA A 572 20.08 -27.88 13.95
N LEU A 573 19.83 -29.16 14.22
CA LEU A 573 19.11 -29.60 15.40
C LEU A 573 20.05 -29.67 16.60
N ASP A 574 19.56 -29.27 17.76
CA ASP A 574 20.27 -29.51 19.02
C ASP A 574 20.17 -31.00 19.47
N ASP A 575 20.60 -31.26 20.71
CA ASP A 575 20.53 -32.58 21.33
C ASP A 575 19.22 -32.80 22.12
N GLY A 576 18.17 -32.02 21.80
CA GLY A 576 16.82 -32.25 22.28
C GLY A 576 16.27 -33.63 21.90
N VAL A 577 15.22 -34.06 22.60
CA VAL A 577 14.60 -35.38 22.41
C VAL A 577 13.11 -35.25 22.12
N GLY A 578 12.61 -36.02 21.15
CA GLY A 578 11.21 -36.02 20.74
C GLY A 578 10.79 -34.67 20.15
N ASN A 579 9.69 -34.11 20.65
CA ASN A 579 9.17 -32.82 20.18
C ASN A 579 9.88 -31.61 20.82
N ASN A 580 10.84 -31.84 21.72
CA ASN A 580 11.60 -30.79 22.41
C ASN A 580 12.98 -30.58 21.78
N ILE A 581 12.99 -30.44 20.44
CA ILE A 581 14.21 -30.19 19.65
C ILE A 581 14.19 -28.74 19.18
N LYS A 582 15.31 -28.04 19.39
CA LYS A 582 15.49 -26.66 18.90
C LYS A 582 16.18 -26.65 17.54
N ILE A 583 15.65 -25.85 16.62
CA ILE A 583 16.25 -25.56 15.32
C ILE A 583 17.11 -24.31 15.43
N ASN A 584 18.39 -24.42 15.07
CA ASN A 584 19.35 -23.32 15.07
C ASN A 584 19.74 -22.98 13.62
N PRO A 585 19.37 -21.82 13.08
CA PRO A 585 19.75 -21.40 11.75
C PRO A 585 21.15 -20.78 11.73
N ARG A 586 21.86 -20.93 10.62
CA ARG A 586 23.08 -20.20 10.27
C ARG A 586 22.99 -19.78 8.81
N LEU A 587 22.79 -18.49 8.56
CA LEU A 587 22.80 -17.94 7.20
C LEU A 587 24.19 -18.12 6.59
N LEU A 588 24.29 -18.87 5.49
CA LEU A 588 25.54 -19.16 4.80
C LEU A 588 25.82 -18.18 3.68
N PHE A 589 24.77 -17.79 2.94
CA PHE A 589 24.87 -16.89 1.81
C PHE A 589 23.56 -16.15 1.60
N ARG A 590 23.65 -14.88 1.24
CA ARG A 590 22.53 -14.06 0.76
C ARG A 590 22.98 -13.24 -0.44
N GLU A 591 22.07 -12.96 -1.37
CA GLU A 591 22.27 -12.04 -2.50
C GLU A 591 20.91 -11.50 -2.98
N GLY A 592 20.91 -10.42 -3.77
CA GLY A 592 19.72 -9.90 -4.45
C GLY A 592 20.06 -9.02 -5.65
N PHE A 593 19.28 -9.17 -6.72
CA PHE A 593 19.46 -8.44 -7.98
C PHE A 593 18.24 -7.60 -8.32
N LYS A 594 18.45 -6.41 -8.91
CA LYS A 594 17.37 -5.49 -9.33
C LYS A 594 16.78 -5.83 -10.70
N VAL A 595 16.48 -7.12 -10.91
CA VAL A 595 15.79 -7.67 -12.10
C VAL A 595 14.77 -8.67 -11.60
N ALA A 596 13.49 -8.45 -11.89
CA ALA A 596 12.40 -9.28 -11.34
C ALA A 596 11.09 -9.21 -12.17
N GLY A 597 9.93 -9.34 -11.53
CA GLY A 597 8.63 -9.40 -12.19
C GLY A 597 8.25 -8.21 -13.05
N ASP A 598 8.54 -6.97 -12.63
CA ASP A 598 8.24 -5.79 -13.42
C ASP A 598 9.14 -5.69 -14.67
N ASP A 599 10.37 -6.21 -14.59
CA ASP A 599 11.29 -6.23 -15.74
C ASP A 599 10.89 -7.34 -16.74
N ILE A 600 10.41 -8.49 -16.24
CA ILE A 600 9.76 -9.51 -17.10
C ILE A 600 8.56 -8.89 -17.82
N LEU A 601 7.71 -8.12 -17.12
CA LEU A 601 6.57 -7.45 -17.74
C LEU A 601 7.03 -6.47 -18.84
N LEU A 602 8.10 -5.71 -18.60
CA LEU A 602 8.68 -4.83 -19.61
C LEU A 602 9.19 -5.60 -20.83
N ASP A 603 9.94 -6.68 -20.62
CA ASP A 603 10.44 -7.56 -21.70
C ASP A 603 9.29 -8.09 -22.55
N ILE A 604 8.20 -8.51 -21.89
CA ILE A 604 7.00 -9.00 -22.57
C ILE A 604 6.34 -7.90 -23.40
N ILE A 605 6.17 -6.71 -22.85
CA ILE A 605 5.60 -5.56 -23.57
C ILE A 605 6.47 -5.25 -24.80
N GLN A 606 7.79 -5.18 -24.63
CA GLN A 606 8.74 -4.83 -25.67
C GLN A 606 8.83 -5.86 -26.79
N GLN A 607 8.77 -7.15 -26.46
CA GLN A 607 9.00 -8.21 -27.43
C GLN A 607 7.76 -8.75 -28.11
N PHE A 608 6.59 -8.61 -27.49
CA PHE A 608 5.35 -9.23 -27.98
C PHE A 608 4.22 -8.24 -28.27
N ILE A 609 4.16 -7.10 -27.56
CA ILE A 609 3.07 -6.13 -27.72
C ILE A 609 3.48 -4.97 -28.61
N LEU A 610 4.61 -4.30 -28.31
CA LEU A 610 5.08 -3.15 -29.09
C LEU A 610 5.33 -3.49 -30.57
N PRO A 611 5.84 -4.67 -30.97
CA PRO A 611 5.98 -5.00 -32.39
C PRO A 611 4.65 -5.07 -33.13
N ALA A 612 3.58 -5.54 -32.48
CA ALA A 612 2.25 -5.56 -33.09
C ALA A 612 1.67 -4.14 -33.24
N VAL A 613 1.90 -3.27 -32.25
CA VAL A 613 1.53 -1.84 -32.33
C VAL A 613 2.30 -1.13 -33.44
N GLN A 614 3.61 -1.38 -33.53
CA GLN A 614 4.44 -0.84 -34.61
C GLN A 614 3.92 -1.27 -35.98
N HIS A 615 3.59 -2.56 -36.14
CA HIS A 615 3.02 -3.07 -37.38
C HIS A 615 1.65 -2.46 -37.70
N ALA A 616 0.82 -2.21 -36.69
CA ALA A 616 -0.45 -1.51 -36.88
C ALA A 616 -0.25 -0.06 -37.36
N PHE A 617 0.78 0.64 -36.88
CA PHE A 617 1.12 1.99 -37.35
C PHE A 617 1.63 1.97 -38.80
N GLU A 618 2.47 1.00 -39.15
CA GLU A 618 2.95 0.78 -40.53
C GLU A 618 1.78 0.50 -41.48
N ASN A 619 0.84 -0.37 -41.08
CA ASN A 619 -0.36 -0.68 -41.87
C ASN A 619 -1.31 0.51 -42.00
N ALA A 620 -1.31 1.44 -41.06
CA ALA A 620 -2.02 2.71 -41.18
C ALA A 620 -1.33 3.68 -42.17
N GLY A 621 -0.12 3.38 -42.63
CA GLY A 621 0.62 4.20 -43.59
C GLY A 621 1.53 5.24 -42.93
N VAL A 622 1.89 5.07 -41.66
CA VAL A 622 2.91 5.91 -41.01
C VAL A 622 4.28 5.62 -41.63
N THR A 623 4.94 6.65 -42.16
CA THR A 623 6.21 6.49 -42.90
C THR A 623 7.44 6.44 -42.00
N ALA A 624 7.44 7.16 -40.88
CA ALA A 624 8.53 7.23 -39.91
C ALA A 624 8.16 6.54 -38.58
N THR A 625 7.68 5.31 -38.64
CA THR A 625 7.15 4.58 -37.48
C THR A 625 8.07 4.58 -36.25
N PRO A 626 9.39 4.33 -36.36
CA PRO A 626 10.27 4.34 -35.19
C PRO A 626 10.32 5.70 -34.47
N ALA A 627 10.19 6.81 -35.18
CA ALA A 627 10.16 8.14 -34.59
C ALA A 627 8.85 8.39 -33.81
N ILE A 628 7.73 7.93 -34.35
CA ILE A 628 6.43 8.03 -33.68
C ILE A 628 6.35 7.11 -32.46
N MET A 629 6.87 5.89 -32.56
CA MET A 629 7.00 4.97 -31.42
C MET A 629 7.84 5.58 -30.30
N ASP A 630 8.97 6.19 -30.62
CA ASP A 630 9.82 6.85 -29.62
C ASP A 630 9.18 8.12 -29.03
N LYS A 631 8.46 8.90 -29.84
CA LYS A 631 7.67 10.05 -29.35
C LYS A 631 6.57 9.61 -28.38
N LEU A 632 5.82 8.56 -28.72
CA LEU A 632 4.68 8.09 -27.93
C LEU A 632 5.09 7.24 -26.73
N PHE A 633 6.15 6.45 -26.84
CA PHE A 633 6.46 5.39 -25.86
C PHE A 633 7.94 5.33 -25.46
N GLY A 634 8.81 6.17 -26.04
CA GLY A 634 10.24 6.18 -25.77
C GLY A 634 10.69 7.21 -24.74
N ASN A 635 11.94 7.65 -24.84
CA ASN A 635 12.57 8.59 -23.90
C ASN A 635 12.76 10.00 -24.47
N GLU A 636 12.68 10.20 -25.80
CA GLU A 636 12.77 11.53 -26.42
C GLU A 636 11.55 12.42 -26.05
N GLY A 637 11.73 13.76 -26.03
CA GLY A 637 10.62 14.71 -25.86
C GLY A 637 10.11 14.98 -24.43
N ARG A 638 10.91 14.74 -23.38
CA ARG A 638 10.51 15.09 -21.97
C ARG A 638 10.21 16.58 -21.75
N ILE A 639 10.58 17.46 -22.68
CA ILE A 639 10.34 18.91 -22.63
C ILE A 639 8.90 19.26 -23.07
N ASP A 640 8.18 18.32 -23.72
CA ASP A 640 6.95 18.63 -24.47
C ASP A 640 5.64 18.41 -23.68
N GLY A 641 5.70 18.21 -22.36
CA GLY A 641 4.50 18.06 -21.52
C GLY A 641 3.73 16.74 -21.66
N PHE A 642 4.13 15.83 -22.54
CA PHE A 642 3.46 14.54 -22.78
C PHE A 642 3.84 13.41 -21.81
N SER A 643 4.76 13.64 -20.85
CA SER A 643 5.21 12.60 -19.91
C SER A 643 4.06 11.94 -19.15
N THR A 644 3.08 12.71 -18.71
CA THR A 644 1.88 12.20 -18.05
C THR A 644 1.08 11.28 -18.96
N LEU A 645 0.86 11.65 -20.22
CA LEU A 645 0.08 10.84 -21.16
C LEU A 645 0.82 9.54 -21.55
N ARG A 646 2.14 9.56 -21.63
CA ARG A 646 2.95 8.33 -21.81
C ARG A 646 2.85 7.39 -20.61
N GLN A 647 2.96 7.93 -19.41
CA GLN A 647 2.75 7.18 -18.18
C GLN A 647 1.34 6.56 -18.17
N GLN A 648 0.32 7.35 -18.50
CA GLN A 648 -1.07 6.87 -18.55
C GLN A 648 -1.31 5.82 -19.64
N ALA A 649 -0.71 5.96 -20.83
CA ALA A 649 -0.74 4.92 -21.85
C ALA A 649 -0.12 3.60 -21.35
N THR A 650 1.01 3.70 -20.65
CA THR A 650 1.66 2.54 -20.03
C THR A 650 0.76 1.88 -18.98
N LEU A 651 0.14 2.66 -18.11
CA LEU A 651 -0.71 2.16 -17.01
C LEU A 651 -2.06 1.61 -17.47
N GLN A 652 -2.65 2.21 -18.50
CA GLN A 652 -4.01 1.89 -18.96
C GLN A 652 -4.05 0.88 -20.11
N ILE A 653 -2.98 0.78 -20.91
CA ILE A 653 -2.93 -0.09 -22.10
C ILE A 653 -1.87 -1.19 -21.93
N PHE A 654 -0.59 -0.82 -21.84
CA PHE A 654 0.49 -1.79 -21.99
C PHE A 654 0.69 -2.70 -20.78
N MET A 655 0.61 -2.16 -19.56
CA MET A 655 0.72 -2.98 -18.35
C MET A 655 -0.44 -3.97 -18.22
N PRO A 656 -1.73 -3.57 -18.38
CA PRO A 656 -2.82 -4.52 -18.36
C PRO A 656 -2.73 -5.59 -19.46
N ALA A 657 -2.39 -5.21 -20.70
CA ALA A 657 -2.21 -6.15 -21.80
C ALA A 657 -1.06 -7.15 -21.55
N GLY A 658 0.08 -6.67 -21.05
CA GLY A 658 1.21 -7.52 -20.67
C GLY A 658 0.88 -8.46 -19.50
N ARG A 659 0.14 -7.98 -18.49
CA ARG A 659 -0.35 -8.81 -17.38
C ARG A 659 -1.36 -9.86 -17.85
N ALA A 660 -2.23 -9.53 -18.81
CA ALA A 660 -3.17 -10.49 -19.40
C ALA A 660 -2.44 -11.60 -20.17
N LEU A 661 -1.42 -11.26 -20.96
CA LEU A 661 -0.57 -12.24 -21.66
C LEU A 661 0.19 -13.13 -20.66
N LEU A 662 0.79 -12.55 -19.62
CA LEU A 662 1.47 -13.31 -18.57
C LEU A 662 0.51 -14.22 -17.81
N SER A 663 -0.72 -13.76 -17.52
CA SER A 663 -1.74 -14.57 -16.86
C SER A 663 -2.16 -15.76 -17.71
N ALA A 664 -2.34 -15.58 -19.02
CA ALA A 664 -2.62 -16.69 -19.93
C ALA A 664 -1.42 -17.64 -20.04
N TYR A 665 -0.19 -17.11 -19.96
CA TYR A 665 1.01 -17.94 -19.92
C TYR A 665 1.21 -18.71 -18.62
N GLU A 666 0.71 -18.22 -17.47
CA GLU A 666 0.69 -18.98 -16.21
C GLU A 666 -0.04 -20.33 -16.38
N ASP A 667 -1.08 -20.37 -17.23
CA ASP A 667 -1.89 -21.57 -17.50
C ASP A 667 -1.45 -22.34 -18.77
N TYR A 668 -0.31 -21.99 -19.37
CA TYR A 668 0.20 -22.63 -20.59
C TYR A 668 0.58 -24.09 -20.35
N ASP A 669 -0.01 -25.00 -21.14
CA ASP A 669 0.41 -26.40 -21.24
C ASP A 669 1.48 -26.55 -22.35
N PRO A 670 2.74 -26.91 -22.03
CA PRO A 670 3.78 -27.15 -23.02
C PRO A 670 3.46 -28.25 -24.03
N LEU A 671 2.49 -29.13 -23.74
CA LEU A 671 2.04 -30.17 -24.67
C LEU A 671 1.07 -29.65 -25.74
N ASP A 672 0.47 -28.48 -25.53
CA ASP A 672 -0.36 -27.82 -26.52
C ASP A 672 0.50 -26.94 -27.45
N ALA A 673 0.86 -27.52 -28.60
CA ALA A 673 1.64 -26.83 -29.63
C ALA A 673 0.85 -25.71 -30.36
N HIS A 674 -0.47 -25.65 -30.19
CA HIS A 674 -1.36 -24.70 -30.84
C HIS A 674 -1.85 -23.59 -29.91
N ALA A 675 -1.43 -23.59 -28.64
CA ALA A 675 -1.83 -22.56 -27.68
C ALA A 675 -1.37 -21.17 -28.15
N GLU A 676 -2.34 -20.31 -28.44
CA GLU A 676 -2.12 -18.94 -28.87
C GLU A 676 -3.18 -18.00 -28.29
N ILE A 677 -2.79 -16.73 -28.16
CA ILE A 677 -3.71 -15.62 -27.91
C ILE A 677 -3.93 -14.92 -29.25
N ALA A 678 -5.17 -14.93 -29.74
CA ALA A 678 -5.59 -14.25 -30.95
C ALA A 678 -6.78 -13.33 -30.63
N THR A 679 -6.50 -12.05 -30.39
CA THR A 679 -7.48 -11.06 -29.89
C THR A 679 -7.03 -9.65 -30.28
N SER A 680 -7.87 -8.65 -30.06
CA SER A 680 -7.46 -7.25 -30.17
C SER A 680 -6.83 -6.73 -28.88
N LEU A 681 -5.99 -5.69 -28.97
CA LEU A 681 -5.39 -5.06 -27.79
C LEU A 681 -6.45 -4.59 -26.78
N GLY A 682 -7.58 -4.04 -27.26
CA GLY A 682 -8.67 -3.57 -26.41
C GLY A 682 -9.38 -4.67 -25.60
N GLU A 683 -9.52 -5.86 -26.18
CA GLU A 683 -10.15 -7.02 -25.51
C GLU A 683 -9.32 -7.57 -24.34
N LEU A 684 -8.01 -7.31 -24.31
CA LEU A 684 -7.14 -7.67 -23.18
C LEU A 684 -7.24 -6.69 -22.01
N LEU A 685 -7.87 -5.53 -22.18
CA LEU A 685 -7.91 -4.51 -21.15
C LEU A 685 -9.09 -4.74 -20.19
N PRO A 686 -8.88 -4.67 -18.86
CA PRO A 686 -9.95 -4.84 -17.89
C PRO A 686 -10.96 -3.68 -17.88
N GLN A 687 -10.57 -2.53 -18.42
CA GLN A 687 -11.39 -1.33 -18.55
C GLN A 687 -10.92 -0.49 -19.74
N ALA A 688 -11.80 0.33 -20.30
CA ALA A 688 -11.45 1.22 -21.40
C ALA A 688 -10.47 2.32 -20.91
N PRO A 689 -9.42 2.64 -21.69
CA PRO A 689 -8.57 3.79 -21.42
C PRO A 689 -9.34 5.11 -21.49
N THR A 690 -8.83 6.14 -20.83
CA THR A 690 -9.41 7.48 -20.88
C THR A 690 -9.33 8.05 -22.29
N SER A 691 -10.29 8.92 -22.62
CA SER A 691 -10.36 9.55 -23.94
C SER A 691 -9.12 10.38 -24.26
N GLN A 692 -8.46 10.98 -23.26
CA GLN A 692 -7.21 11.72 -23.47
C GLN A 692 -6.07 10.81 -23.93
N VAL A 693 -5.93 9.61 -23.36
CA VAL A 693 -4.88 8.65 -23.76
C VAL A 693 -5.12 8.15 -25.18
N LEU A 694 -6.37 7.81 -25.51
CA LEU A 694 -6.72 7.37 -26.86
C LEU A 694 -6.50 8.50 -27.88
N ALA A 695 -6.90 9.73 -27.55
CA ALA A 695 -6.67 10.90 -28.42
C ALA A 695 -5.18 11.20 -28.60
N PHE A 696 -4.36 11.05 -27.56
CA PHE A 696 -2.91 11.21 -27.62
C PHE A 696 -2.27 10.25 -28.62
N ILE A 697 -2.61 8.96 -28.55
CA ILE A 697 -2.01 7.95 -29.42
C ILE A 697 -2.61 8.01 -30.82
N ASN A 698 -3.94 7.91 -30.93
CA ASN A 698 -4.63 7.82 -32.21
C ASN A 698 -4.46 9.12 -33.01
N GLY A 699 -4.45 10.27 -32.34
CA GLY A 699 -4.30 11.57 -32.99
C GLY A 699 -2.89 11.83 -33.54
N GLU A 700 -1.84 11.29 -32.92
CA GLU A 700 -0.47 11.36 -33.46
C GLU A 700 -0.30 10.43 -34.67
N VAL A 701 -0.84 9.21 -34.60
CA VAL A 701 -0.82 8.28 -35.74
C VAL A 701 -1.59 8.87 -36.93
N GLN A 702 -2.80 9.38 -36.71
CA GLN A 702 -3.64 9.96 -37.78
C GLN A 702 -2.95 11.12 -38.50
N ARG A 703 -2.18 11.96 -37.80
CA ARG A 703 -1.46 13.09 -38.41
C ARG A 703 -0.36 12.66 -39.38
N GLU A 704 0.23 11.51 -39.16
CA GLU A 704 1.39 10.99 -39.90
C GLU A 704 1.02 9.85 -40.86
N SER A 705 -0.27 9.50 -40.92
CA SER A 705 -0.81 8.36 -41.67
C SER A 705 -1.67 8.80 -42.87
N SER A 706 -1.91 7.89 -43.81
CA SER A 706 -2.81 8.12 -44.94
C SER A 706 -4.29 7.78 -44.65
N VAL A 707 -4.60 7.28 -43.46
CA VAL A 707 -5.93 6.77 -43.09
C VAL A 707 -6.68 7.81 -42.26
N THR A 708 -7.99 7.94 -42.49
CA THR A 708 -8.84 8.96 -41.83
C THR A 708 -9.25 8.59 -40.40
N ALA A 709 -9.12 7.32 -40.02
CA ALA A 709 -9.41 6.82 -38.67
C ALA A 709 -8.46 5.69 -38.29
N PHE A 710 -7.82 5.83 -37.13
CA PHE A 710 -7.00 4.81 -36.49
C PHE A 710 -7.45 4.63 -35.05
N ASP A 711 -7.51 3.38 -34.58
CA ASP A 711 -7.80 3.04 -33.20
C ASP A 711 -6.82 1.97 -32.70
N ILE A 712 -5.94 2.37 -31.77
CA ILE A 712 -4.97 1.46 -31.15
C ILE A 712 -5.62 0.24 -30.50
N LEU A 713 -6.86 0.34 -30.02
CA LEU A 713 -7.55 -0.78 -29.37
C LEU A 713 -7.88 -1.92 -30.35
N GLN A 714 -7.97 -1.61 -31.65
CA GLN A 714 -8.20 -2.61 -32.71
C GLN A 714 -6.91 -3.27 -33.20
N THR A 715 -5.75 -2.96 -32.58
CA THR A 715 -4.48 -3.60 -32.92
C THR A 715 -4.58 -5.11 -32.73
N PRO A 716 -4.40 -5.94 -33.78
CA PRO A 716 -4.47 -7.38 -33.65
C PRO A 716 -3.23 -7.91 -32.92
N LEU A 717 -3.47 -8.76 -31.92
CA LEU A 717 -2.45 -9.49 -31.19
C LEU A 717 -2.62 -10.99 -31.47
N VAL A 718 -1.64 -11.57 -32.17
CA VAL A 718 -1.54 -13.01 -32.42
C VAL A 718 -0.22 -13.49 -31.86
N ILE A 719 -0.26 -14.06 -30.65
CA ILE A 719 0.92 -14.45 -29.88
C ILE A 719 0.84 -15.94 -29.58
N ARG A 720 1.77 -16.72 -30.13
CA ARG A 720 1.92 -18.13 -29.79
C ARG A 720 2.59 -18.26 -28.42
N LEU A 721 1.93 -18.93 -27.48
CA LEU A 721 2.48 -19.11 -26.13
C LEU A 721 3.77 -19.93 -26.13
N GLY A 722 3.93 -20.85 -27.09
CA GLY A 722 5.20 -21.56 -27.30
C GLY A 722 6.38 -20.65 -27.69
N ALA A 723 6.13 -19.54 -28.42
CA ALA A 723 7.18 -18.58 -28.75
C ALA A 723 7.60 -17.76 -27.52
N LEU A 724 6.63 -17.38 -26.69
CA LEU A 724 6.88 -16.76 -25.39
C LEU A 724 7.65 -17.71 -24.46
N HIS A 725 7.27 -19.00 -24.42
CA HIS A 725 8.01 -20.02 -23.68
C HIS A 725 9.46 -20.16 -24.15
N ALA A 726 9.69 -20.22 -25.46
CA ALA A 726 11.03 -20.25 -26.03
C ALA A 726 11.86 -19.01 -25.67
N ALA A 727 11.24 -17.83 -25.60
CA ALA A 727 11.92 -16.61 -25.16
C ALA A 727 12.43 -16.74 -23.72
N PHE A 728 11.62 -17.30 -22.80
CA PHE A 728 12.03 -17.61 -21.42
C PHE A 728 13.16 -18.64 -21.32
N LEU A 729 13.40 -19.46 -22.34
CA LEU A 729 14.51 -20.43 -22.35
C LEU A 729 15.78 -19.90 -23.06
N SER A 730 15.68 -18.72 -23.65
CA SER A 730 16.77 -18.01 -24.36
C SER A 730 17.25 -16.78 -23.58
N ASP A 731 18.22 -16.02 -24.09
CA ASP A 731 18.70 -14.80 -23.41
C ASP A 731 17.81 -13.57 -23.68
N ARG A 732 16.60 -13.78 -24.22
CA ARG A 732 15.65 -12.71 -24.53
C ARG A 732 14.93 -12.15 -23.29
N ILE A 733 14.73 -12.94 -22.24
CA ILE A 733 14.12 -12.47 -21.00
C ILE A 733 15.23 -12.22 -19.98
N GLY A 734 15.37 -10.98 -19.50
CA GLY A 734 16.54 -10.51 -18.76
C GLY A 734 16.80 -11.24 -17.44
N ILE A 735 15.76 -11.82 -16.81
CA ILE A 735 15.89 -12.55 -15.54
C ILE A 735 16.76 -13.82 -15.66
N ASN A 736 16.92 -14.37 -16.86
CA ASN A 736 17.57 -15.65 -17.07
C ASN A 736 19.03 -15.68 -16.66
N HIS A 737 19.77 -14.60 -16.91
CA HIS A 737 21.17 -14.45 -16.48
C HIS A 737 21.29 -14.58 -14.96
N CYS A 738 20.40 -13.91 -14.22
CA CYS A 738 20.37 -13.97 -12.77
C CYS A 738 20.07 -15.40 -12.28
N LEU A 739 19.04 -16.05 -12.82
CA LEU A 739 18.65 -17.41 -12.38
C LEU A 739 19.73 -18.46 -12.64
N ARG A 740 20.51 -18.33 -13.73
CA ARG A 740 21.66 -19.20 -14.01
C ARG A 740 22.72 -19.08 -12.91
N LEU A 741 23.10 -17.85 -12.57
CA LEU A 741 24.12 -17.59 -11.55
C LEU A 741 23.68 -18.00 -10.15
N LEU A 742 22.41 -17.74 -9.79
CA LEU A 742 21.86 -18.21 -8.51
C LEU A 742 21.84 -19.74 -8.44
N SER A 743 21.55 -20.42 -9.57
CA SER A 743 21.59 -21.89 -9.64
C SER A 743 23.00 -22.44 -9.42
N GLU A 744 24.04 -21.79 -9.96
CA GLU A 744 25.44 -22.15 -9.69
C GLU A 744 25.76 -22.06 -8.19
N VAL A 745 25.32 -20.99 -7.51
CA VAL A 745 25.53 -20.83 -6.07
C VAL A 745 24.76 -21.89 -5.27
N VAL A 746 23.50 -22.17 -5.60
CA VAL A 746 22.72 -23.22 -4.93
C VAL A 746 23.41 -24.59 -5.05
N ALA A 747 23.95 -24.90 -6.22
CA ALA A 747 24.72 -26.13 -6.44
C ALA A 747 26.02 -26.15 -5.63
N LEU A 748 26.77 -25.04 -5.60
CA LEU A 748 28.03 -24.89 -4.87
C LEU A 748 27.87 -25.14 -3.36
N TYR A 749 26.78 -24.63 -2.76
CA TYR A 749 26.50 -24.83 -1.34
C TYR A 749 25.92 -26.21 -1.02
N ALA A 750 25.74 -27.08 -2.02
CA ALA A 750 25.20 -28.43 -1.89
C ALA A 750 23.89 -28.46 -1.08
N CYS A 751 22.95 -27.58 -1.45
CA CYS A 751 21.66 -27.47 -0.75
C CYS A 751 20.87 -28.78 -0.79
N ASP A 752 20.01 -29.00 0.21
CA ASP A 752 19.13 -30.15 0.31
C ASP A 752 17.77 -29.89 -0.37
N VAL A 753 17.31 -28.63 -0.31
CA VAL A 753 16.04 -28.15 -0.87
C VAL A 753 16.23 -26.75 -1.45
N LEU A 754 15.59 -26.49 -2.59
CA LEU A 754 15.46 -25.15 -3.18
C LEU A 754 13.98 -24.77 -3.18
N LEU A 755 13.63 -23.72 -2.47
CA LEU A 755 12.31 -23.11 -2.46
C LEU A 755 12.23 -22.02 -3.52
N LEU A 756 11.11 -21.96 -4.24
CA LEU A 756 10.80 -20.87 -5.15
C LEU A 756 9.63 -20.07 -4.60
N THR A 757 9.85 -18.78 -4.36
CA THR A 757 8.86 -17.85 -3.82
C THR A 757 8.67 -16.65 -4.74
N GLY A 758 7.64 -15.85 -4.47
CA GLY A 758 7.25 -14.73 -5.32
C GLY A 758 6.43 -15.15 -6.55
N ARG A 759 5.58 -14.24 -7.05
CA ARG A 759 4.59 -14.55 -8.10
C ARG A 759 5.21 -14.90 -9.48
N PRO A 760 6.28 -14.26 -9.95
CA PRO A 760 6.95 -14.66 -11.18
C PRO A 760 7.52 -16.09 -11.18
N ALA A 761 7.74 -16.72 -10.02
CA ALA A 761 8.15 -18.13 -9.95
C ALA A 761 7.08 -19.10 -10.50
N ARG A 762 5.84 -18.63 -10.68
CA ARG A 762 4.73 -19.37 -11.29
C ARG A 762 4.93 -19.60 -12.79
N PHE A 763 5.68 -18.72 -13.47
CA PHE A 763 5.79 -18.78 -14.91
C PHE A 763 6.42 -20.10 -15.38
N PRO A 764 5.79 -20.84 -16.33
CA PRO A 764 6.31 -22.12 -16.79
C PRO A 764 7.76 -22.06 -17.26
N GLY A 765 8.17 -20.95 -17.87
CA GLY A 765 9.53 -20.70 -18.34
C GLY A 765 10.57 -20.64 -17.21
N VAL A 766 10.25 -19.95 -16.11
CA VAL A 766 11.13 -19.87 -14.92
C VAL A 766 11.32 -21.25 -14.31
N GLN A 767 10.22 -21.99 -14.10
CA GLN A 767 10.31 -23.33 -13.51
C GLN A 767 11.05 -24.30 -14.43
N THR A 768 10.82 -24.23 -15.74
CA THR A 768 11.49 -25.06 -16.73
C THR A 768 12.97 -24.77 -16.79
N LEU A 769 13.36 -23.50 -16.78
CA LEU A 769 14.76 -23.08 -16.75
C LEU A 769 15.47 -23.64 -15.51
N LEU A 770 14.91 -23.45 -14.31
CA LEU A 770 15.53 -23.96 -13.08
C LEU A 770 15.63 -25.49 -13.06
N ARG A 771 14.62 -26.20 -13.55
CA ARG A 771 14.67 -27.66 -13.69
C ARG A 771 15.66 -28.12 -14.76
N HIS A 772 15.88 -27.33 -15.80
CA HIS A 772 16.88 -27.61 -16.83
C HIS A 772 18.31 -27.37 -16.32
N LEU A 773 18.52 -26.32 -15.53
CA LEU A 773 19.82 -26.00 -14.92
C LEU A 773 20.23 -27.02 -13.84
N GLN A 774 19.25 -27.74 -13.26
CA GLN A 774 19.45 -28.77 -12.25
C GLN A 774 20.39 -28.36 -11.09
N PRO A 775 20.17 -27.20 -10.43
CA PRO A 775 20.93 -26.88 -9.21
C PRO A 775 20.70 -27.94 -8.12
N LEU A 776 19.55 -28.62 -8.17
CA LEU A 776 19.15 -29.78 -7.40
C LEU A 776 18.35 -30.75 -8.28
N PRO A 777 18.18 -32.02 -7.88
CA PRO A 777 17.18 -32.91 -8.48
C PRO A 777 15.80 -32.26 -8.49
N ALA A 778 15.03 -32.44 -9.57
CA ALA A 778 13.77 -31.73 -9.78
C ALA A 778 12.75 -31.91 -8.63
N SER A 779 12.76 -33.06 -7.94
CA SER A 779 11.89 -33.34 -6.78
C SER A 779 12.23 -32.53 -5.52
N ARG A 780 13.35 -31.80 -5.52
CA ARG A 780 13.83 -30.95 -4.42
C ARG A 780 13.75 -29.45 -4.75
N ILE A 781 13.22 -29.09 -5.91
CA ILE A 781 12.91 -27.73 -6.32
C ILE A 781 11.41 -27.52 -6.09
N LEU A 782 11.06 -26.84 -4.99
CA LEU A 782 9.70 -26.75 -4.49
C LEU A 782 9.16 -25.31 -4.66
N PRO A 783 8.21 -25.09 -5.58
CA PRO A 783 7.46 -23.84 -5.57
C PRO A 783 6.56 -23.79 -4.32
N LEU A 784 6.56 -22.65 -3.63
CA LEU A 784 5.64 -22.43 -2.50
C LEU A 784 4.25 -22.01 -2.94
N GLU A 785 4.07 -21.66 -4.22
CA GLU A 785 2.75 -21.48 -4.80
C GLU A 785 1.99 -22.82 -4.87
N GLY A 786 0.72 -22.83 -4.47
CA GLY A 786 -0.10 -24.03 -4.39
C GLY A 786 0.32 -25.00 -3.29
N TYR A 787 1.34 -24.66 -2.50
CA TYR A 787 1.88 -25.51 -1.44
C TYR A 787 0.86 -25.71 -0.33
N HIS A 788 0.71 -26.95 0.15
CA HIS A 788 -0.35 -27.29 1.08
C HIS A 788 0.03 -26.94 2.52
N THR A 789 -0.71 -25.99 3.09
CA THR A 789 -0.51 -25.50 4.47
C THR A 789 -1.69 -25.77 5.40
N ARG A 790 -2.75 -26.43 4.94
CA ARG A 790 -4.02 -26.57 5.69
C ARG A 790 -4.52 -25.18 6.13
N SER A 791 -5.18 -25.08 7.29
CA SER A 791 -5.88 -23.87 7.73
C SER A 791 -5.03 -22.91 8.57
N TRP A 792 -3.77 -23.24 8.91
CA TRP A 792 -2.96 -22.40 9.81
C TRP A 792 -2.41 -21.15 9.13
N TYR A 793 -2.22 -21.19 7.81
CA TYR A 793 -1.65 -20.10 7.03
C TYR A 793 -2.70 -19.00 6.82
N PRO A 794 -2.48 -17.74 7.25
CA PRO A 794 -3.52 -16.71 7.24
C PRO A 794 -4.16 -16.48 5.87
N PHE A 795 -3.33 -16.43 4.82
CA PHE A 795 -3.76 -16.13 3.45
C PHE A 795 -4.12 -17.38 2.63
N ASN A 796 -4.47 -18.49 3.27
CA ASN A 796 -4.72 -19.73 2.56
C ASN A 796 -6.00 -19.65 1.72
N LYS A 797 -5.97 -20.22 0.52
CA LYS A 797 -7.18 -20.55 -0.24
C LYS A 797 -7.28 -22.05 -0.39
N ARG A 798 -8.38 -22.62 0.11
CA ARG A 798 -8.61 -24.09 0.12
C ARG A 798 -7.43 -24.86 0.74
N GLY A 799 -6.83 -24.30 1.79
CA GLY A 799 -5.71 -24.90 2.52
C GLY A 799 -4.36 -24.87 1.78
N ARG A 800 -4.21 -24.00 0.77
CA ARG A 800 -2.96 -23.83 0.01
C ARG A 800 -2.52 -22.37 0.01
N ILE A 801 -1.23 -22.14 -0.18
CA ILE A 801 -0.67 -20.82 -0.46
C ILE A 801 -1.09 -20.41 -1.87
N ASP A 802 -1.97 -19.41 -1.98
CA ASP A 802 -2.44 -18.89 -3.27
C ASP A 802 -1.42 -17.93 -3.90
N ASN A 803 -0.89 -17.01 -3.11
CA ASN A 803 0.12 -16.05 -3.56
C ASN A 803 1.37 -16.12 -2.68
N PRO A 804 2.52 -16.57 -3.22
CA PRO A 804 3.74 -16.75 -2.45
C PRO A 804 4.37 -15.43 -1.99
N LYS A 805 3.92 -14.24 -2.43
CA LYS A 805 4.39 -12.96 -1.84
C LYS A 805 4.06 -12.86 -0.35
N SER A 806 2.98 -13.50 0.10
CA SER A 806 2.59 -13.49 1.50
C SER A 806 3.57 -14.23 2.43
N THR A 807 4.47 -15.07 1.90
CA THR A 807 5.36 -15.90 2.74
C THR A 807 6.38 -15.08 3.51
N ALA A 808 6.77 -13.89 3.02
CA ALA A 808 7.64 -12.99 3.75
C ALA A 808 6.99 -12.50 5.06
N ALA A 809 5.77 -11.97 4.98
CA ALA A 809 5.02 -11.52 6.14
C ALA A 809 4.63 -12.67 7.09
N VAL A 810 4.25 -13.85 6.56
CA VAL A 810 3.93 -15.02 7.38
C VAL A 810 5.17 -15.62 8.03
N GLY A 811 6.31 -15.66 7.35
CA GLY A 811 7.57 -16.12 7.92
C GLY A 811 8.03 -15.23 9.09
N ALA A 812 7.94 -13.90 8.92
CA ALA A 812 8.18 -12.94 9.99
C ALA A 812 7.21 -13.10 11.17
N MET A 813 5.92 -13.34 10.89
CA MET A 813 4.93 -13.68 11.92
C MET A 813 5.35 -14.95 12.69
N LEU A 814 5.83 -16.01 12.01
CA LEU A 814 6.33 -17.21 12.68
C LEU A 814 7.58 -16.94 13.51
N CYS A 815 8.49 -16.08 13.05
CA CYS A 815 9.64 -15.64 13.85
C CYS A 815 9.20 -14.92 15.14
N LEU A 816 8.27 -13.97 15.04
CA LEU A 816 7.70 -13.28 16.20
C LEU A 816 7.08 -14.28 17.19
N LEU A 817 6.21 -15.16 16.70
CA LEU A 817 5.54 -16.15 17.56
C LEU A 817 6.52 -17.16 18.16
N ALA A 818 7.62 -17.48 17.49
CA ALA A 818 8.66 -18.35 18.00
C ALA A 818 9.48 -17.69 19.14
N ILE A 819 9.80 -16.39 19.03
CA ILE A 819 10.49 -15.63 20.09
C ILE A 819 9.68 -15.64 21.39
N ASP A 820 8.36 -15.46 21.27
CA ASP A 820 7.45 -15.41 22.41
C ASP A 820 7.03 -16.81 22.92
N LEU A 821 7.54 -17.90 22.33
CA LEU A 821 7.15 -19.29 22.63
C LEU A 821 5.64 -19.54 22.44
N ARG A 822 5.02 -18.87 21.48
CA ARG A 822 3.59 -18.95 21.13
C ARG A 822 3.28 -19.92 19.99
N LEU A 823 4.28 -20.70 19.57
CA LEU A 823 4.14 -21.84 18.66
C LEU A 823 4.33 -23.14 19.44
N GLU A 824 3.30 -23.99 19.42
CA GLU A 824 3.33 -25.28 20.12
C GLU A 824 4.38 -26.22 19.48
N SER A 825 5.25 -26.81 20.30
CA SER A 825 6.26 -27.81 19.88
C SER A 825 7.18 -27.38 18.73
N PHE A 826 7.36 -26.07 18.54
CA PHE A 826 8.24 -25.49 17.53
C PHE A 826 9.20 -24.50 18.19
N TYR A 827 10.43 -24.97 18.44
CA TYR A 827 11.48 -24.19 19.08
C TYR A 827 12.53 -23.78 18.06
N PHE A 828 12.73 -22.47 17.91
CA PHE A 828 13.56 -21.93 16.83
C PHE A 828 14.44 -20.79 17.34
N ASN A 829 15.74 -20.79 17.03
CA ASN A 829 16.65 -19.71 17.40
C ASN A 829 16.57 -18.53 16.42
N VAL A 830 15.61 -17.63 16.61
CA VAL A 830 15.40 -16.51 15.69
C VAL A 830 16.56 -15.51 15.71
N GLY A 831 17.26 -15.36 16.84
CA GLY A 831 18.35 -14.40 17.00
C GLY A 831 19.53 -14.57 16.04
N ASP A 832 19.69 -15.76 15.44
CA ASP A 832 20.77 -16.05 14.48
C ASP A 832 20.40 -15.64 13.03
N PHE A 833 19.20 -15.09 12.79
CA PHE A 833 18.79 -14.49 11.52
C PHE A 833 19.19 -13.01 11.42
N GLN A 834 20.49 -12.71 11.48
CA GLN A 834 20.98 -11.35 11.30
C GLN A 834 21.50 -11.09 9.87
N PRO A 835 21.02 -10.03 9.19
CA PRO A 835 21.40 -9.73 7.82
C PRO A 835 22.73 -8.97 7.76
N TYR A 836 23.71 -9.51 7.05
CA TYR A 836 25.00 -8.85 6.81
C TYR A 836 25.01 -8.04 5.49
N SER A 837 26.02 -7.21 5.29
CA SER A 837 26.25 -6.42 4.07
C SER A 837 26.72 -7.27 2.90
N THR A 838 26.10 -7.10 1.73
CA THR A 838 26.54 -7.73 0.48
C THR A 838 27.58 -6.89 -0.28
N ILE A 839 27.88 -5.67 0.18
CA ILE A 839 28.89 -4.79 -0.42
C ILE A 839 30.29 -5.30 -0.08
N ARG A 840 30.95 -5.97 -1.03
CA ARG A 840 32.33 -6.49 -0.88
C ARG A 840 33.32 -5.84 -1.84
N HIS A 841 32.94 -5.69 -3.11
CA HIS A 841 33.77 -5.07 -4.14
C HIS A 841 33.06 -3.83 -4.67
N LEU A 842 33.68 -2.65 -4.56
CA LEU A 842 33.10 -1.35 -4.97
C LEU A 842 33.95 -0.74 -6.09
N GLY A 843 33.30 -0.27 -7.15
CA GLY A 843 34.01 0.33 -8.27
C GLY A 843 33.09 0.95 -9.32
N MET A 844 33.65 1.32 -10.47
CA MET A 844 32.92 1.99 -11.54
C MET A 844 32.12 1.00 -12.38
N LEU A 845 30.83 1.31 -12.56
CA LEU A 845 29.95 0.57 -13.46
C LEU A 845 30.09 1.07 -14.90
N ASP A 846 30.00 0.14 -15.85
CA ASP A 846 29.84 0.47 -17.27
C ASP A 846 28.37 0.77 -17.65
N SER A 847 28.11 0.98 -18.94
CA SER A 847 26.77 1.26 -19.46
C SER A 847 25.77 0.10 -19.30
N ASN A 848 26.26 -1.12 -19.07
CA ASN A 848 25.45 -2.31 -18.88
C ASN A 848 25.33 -2.71 -17.39
N ASN A 849 25.73 -1.81 -16.48
CA ASN A 849 25.82 -2.07 -15.04
C ASN A 849 26.75 -3.23 -14.67
N MET A 850 27.76 -3.51 -15.47
CA MET A 850 28.80 -4.49 -15.15
C MET A 850 29.95 -3.82 -14.39
N LEU A 851 30.54 -4.56 -13.45
CA LEU A 851 31.74 -4.16 -12.71
C LEU A 851 32.89 -5.12 -13.07
N ALA A 852 33.66 -4.74 -14.09
CA ALA A 852 34.89 -5.45 -14.49
C ALA A 852 35.99 -5.31 -13.43
N ASP A 853 36.93 -6.25 -13.38
CA ASP A 853 37.98 -6.34 -12.36
C ASP A 853 38.90 -5.11 -12.35
N ASP A 854 39.22 -4.58 -13.53
CA ASP A 854 40.02 -3.37 -13.71
C ASP A 854 39.32 -2.11 -13.18
N ASN A 855 38.00 -2.16 -13.02
CA ASN A 855 37.18 -1.06 -12.51
C ASN A 855 36.87 -1.17 -11.01
N VAL A 856 37.35 -2.22 -10.33
CA VAL A 856 37.18 -2.39 -8.88
C VAL A 856 38.18 -1.50 -8.13
N TYR A 857 37.67 -0.55 -7.36
CA TYR A 857 38.48 0.41 -6.61
C TYR A 857 38.78 -0.06 -5.19
N TYR A 858 37.79 -0.66 -4.53
CA TYR A 858 37.93 -1.20 -3.17
C TYR A 858 37.47 -2.65 -3.16
N ARG A 859 38.21 -3.50 -2.43
CA ARG A 859 37.98 -4.95 -2.30
C ARG A 859 37.78 -5.31 -0.84
N ASP A 860 37.16 -6.45 -0.58
CA ASP A 860 36.97 -7.04 0.75
C ASP A 860 36.36 -6.07 1.78
N ILE A 861 35.41 -5.23 1.34
CA ILE A 861 34.69 -4.30 2.22
C ILE A 861 33.93 -5.09 3.29
N ASP A 862 34.05 -4.70 4.56
CA ASP A 862 33.29 -5.32 5.66
C ASP A 862 32.58 -4.30 6.55
N LEU A 863 31.44 -3.81 6.07
CA LEU A 863 30.63 -2.83 6.81
C LEU A 863 29.99 -3.39 8.10
N ASP A 864 30.08 -4.70 8.35
CA ASP A 864 29.56 -5.33 9.57
C ASP A 864 30.60 -5.35 10.70
N CYS A 865 31.86 -5.08 10.39
CA CYS A 865 32.92 -4.89 11.37
C CYS A 865 32.98 -3.40 11.78
N ALA A 866 32.79 -3.12 13.07
CA ALA A 866 32.72 -1.75 13.59
C ALA A 866 33.99 -0.93 13.33
N ASP A 867 35.15 -1.59 13.36
CA ASP A 867 36.46 -0.94 13.16
C ASP A 867 36.94 -0.97 11.70
N PHE A 868 36.08 -1.38 10.75
CA PHE A 868 36.46 -1.45 9.34
C PHE A 868 36.68 -0.05 8.75
N SER A 869 37.79 0.11 8.03
CA SER A 869 38.09 1.32 7.27
C SER A 869 38.55 0.97 5.86
N LEU A 870 38.26 1.85 4.91
CA LEU A 870 38.81 1.76 3.56
C LEU A 870 40.31 2.08 3.61
N ASP A 871 41.08 1.44 2.72
CA ASP A 871 42.52 1.72 2.57
C ASP A 871 42.76 3.23 2.35
N PRO A 872 43.45 3.91 3.30
CA PRO A 872 43.62 5.36 3.24
C PRO A 872 44.52 5.81 2.10
N ASP A 873 45.37 4.92 1.57
CA ASP A 873 46.32 5.21 0.50
C ASP A 873 45.72 4.91 -0.89
N LYS A 874 44.52 4.33 -0.94
CA LYS A 874 43.85 3.97 -2.19
C LYS A 874 43.13 5.18 -2.82
N TYR A 875 43.68 5.64 -3.94
CA TYR A 875 43.03 6.63 -4.82
C TYR A 875 42.59 5.96 -6.13
N PHE A 876 41.49 6.45 -6.70
CA PHE A 876 41.08 6.15 -8.08
C PHE A 876 40.96 7.42 -8.91
N GLN A 877 41.14 7.26 -10.22
CA GLN A 877 41.13 8.36 -11.17
C GLN A 877 39.74 8.60 -11.75
N LEU A 878 39.39 9.88 -11.86
CA LEU A 878 38.11 10.36 -12.38
C LEU A 878 38.37 11.38 -13.49
N ARG A 879 37.68 11.20 -14.63
CA ARG A 879 37.76 12.07 -15.82
C ARG A 879 36.45 12.77 -16.17
N GLY A 880 35.37 12.46 -15.46
CA GLY A 880 34.02 12.94 -15.72
C GLY A 880 33.07 12.40 -14.66
N PRO A 881 31.75 12.62 -14.77
CA PRO A 881 30.78 11.96 -13.91
C PRO A 881 30.93 10.44 -14.01
N LEU A 882 30.78 9.72 -12.89
CA LEU A 882 30.81 8.27 -12.91
C LEU A 882 29.71 7.69 -12.02
N ARG A 883 29.44 6.40 -12.24
CA ARG A 883 28.52 5.62 -11.43
C ARG A 883 29.30 4.56 -10.68
N LEU A 884 29.12 4.51 -9.36
CA LEU A 884 29.68 3.47 -8.52
C LEU A 884 28.62 2.41 -8.25
N GLY A 885 29.06 1.16 -8.32
CA GLY A 885 28.26 0.00 -7.95
C GLY A 885 29.13 -1.02 -7.26
N PHE A 886 28.49 -2.08 -6.79
CA PHE A 886 29.16 -3.13 -6.05
C PHE A 886 28.75 -4.52 -6.50
N ARG A 887 29.62 -5.50 -6.26
CA ARG A 887 29.31 -6.93 -6.37
C ARG A 887 29.81 -7.67 -5.13
N GLN A 888 29.11 -8.72 -4.73
CA GLN A 888 29.50 -9.50 -3.55
C GLN A 888 30.64 -10.46 -3.83
N LEU A 889 30.60 -11.18 -4.95
CA LEU A 889 31.61 -12.16 -5.33
C LEU A 889 32.72 -11.55 -6.17
N ASP A 890 33.95 -12.03 -6.01
CA ASP A 890 35.09 -11.65 -6.85
C ASP A 890 35.05 -12.40 -8.20
N ASN A 891 34.05 -12.08 -9.03
CA ASN A 891 33.83 -12.68 -10.33
C ASN A 891 33.15 -11.66 -11.26
N GLU A 892 33.78 -11.34 -12.40
CA GLU A 892 33.26 -10.38 -13.39
C GLU A 892 31.90 -10.73 -13.96
N ARG A 893 31.55 -12.02 -14.03
CA ARG A 893 30.22 -12.45 -14.52
C ARG A 893 29.10 -12.16 -13.52
N TRP A 894 29.45 -11.90 -12.25
CA TRP A 894 28.48 -11.63 -11.19
C TRP A 894 27.85 -10.24 -11.37
N PRO A 895 26.51 -10.13 -11.43
CA PRO A 895 25.84 -8.85 -11.62
C PRO A 895 26.24 -7.86 -10.54
N ALA A 896 26.55 -6.63 -10.96
CA ALA A 896 26.80 -5.55 -10.04
C ALA A 896 25.52 -4.74 -9.80
N SER A 897 25.36 -4.25 -8.58
CA SER A 897 24.27 -3.39 -8.17
C SER A 897 24.74 -1.94 -8.10
N PRO A 898 24.00 -0.98 -8.67
CA PRO A 898 24.33 0.43 -8.53
C PRO A 898 24.13 0.91 -7.10
N LEU A 899 25.01 1.83 -6.67
CA LEU A 899 25.00 2.35 -5.32
C LEU A 899 25.08 3.88 -5.27
N TYR A 900 26.04 4.49 -5.96
CA TYR A 900 26.23 5.94 -5.96
C TYR A 900 26.40 6.51 -7.37
N THR A 901 26.02 7.78 -7.53
CA THR A 901 26.42 8.61 -8.67
C THR A 901 27.36 9.69 -8.15
N LEU A 902 28.50 9.85 -8.82
CA LEU A 902 29.43 10.94 -8.57
C LEU A 902 29.34 11.96 -9.70
N THR A 903 28.96 13.19 -9.37
CA THR A 903 28.80 14.30 -10.32
C THR A 903 29.81 15.42 -10.03
N ILE A 904 30.15 16.16 -11.08
CA ILE A 904 30.98 17.36 -10.99
C ILE A 904 30.03 18.56 -11.01
N THR A 905 29.98 19.30 -9.92
CA THR A 905 29.04 20.41 -9.74
C THR A 905 29.63 21.74 -10.19
N ASP A 906 30.96 21.88 -10.19
CA ASP A 906 31.64 23.10 -10.63
C ASP A 906 31.89 23.13 -12.16
N PRO A 907 31.33 24.10 -12.91
CA PRO A 907 31.53 24.21 -14.35
C PRO A 907 32.98 24.44 -14.76
N GLN A 908 33.80 25.11 -13.93
CA GLN A 908 35.21 25.33 -14.26
C GLN A 908 36.01 24.05 -14.17
N LEU A 909 35.81 23.25 -13.11
CA LEU A 909 36.39 21.92 -12.96
C LEU A 909 35.93 21.01 -14.09
N ALA A 910 34.64 21.02 -14.46
CA ALA A 910 34.12 20.25 -15.58
C ALA A 910 34.82 20.61 -16.91
N ARG A 911 35.06 21.90 -17.18
CA ARG A 911 35.83 22.34 -18.36
C ARG A 911 37.29 21.89 -18.32
N LYS A 912 37.93 21.89 -17.16
CA LYS A 912 39.30 21.38 -17.00
C LYS A 912 39.37 19.88 -17.29
N LEU A 913 38.40 19.12 -16.79
CA LEU A 913 38.28 17.67 -17.02
C LEU A 913 37.94 17.33 -18.48
N ALA A 914 37.20 18.19 -19.17
CA ALA A 914 36.95 18.05 -20.60
C ALA A 914 38.21 18.24 -21.46
N GLY A 915 39.26 18.86 -20.90
CA GLY A 915 40.61 18.82 -21.45
C GLY A 915 41.36 17.58 -20.96
N ASP A 916 42.59 17.76 -20.46
CA ASP A 916 43.48 16.66 -20.04
C ASP A 916 43.57 16.49 -18.52
N ALA A 917 42.78 17.22 -17.73
CA ALA A 917 42.84 17.13 -16.27
C ALA A 917 42.24 15.81 -15.76
N VAL A 918 42.86 15.23 -14.72
CA VAL A 918 42.37 14.01 -14.05
C VAL A 918 42.27 14.29 -12.55
N ILE A 919 41.18 13.83 -11.93
CA ILE A 919 40.98 13.89 -10.49
C ILE A 919 41.45 12.58 -9.87
N ASN A 920 42.26 12.64 -8.82
CA ASN A 920 42.51 11.55 -7.90
C ASN A 920 41.59 11.69 -6.69
N LEU A 921 40.76 10.68 -6.44
CA LEU A 921 39.75 10.69 -5.38
C LEU A 921 39.90 9.47 -4.48
N ARG A 922 39.67 9.65 -3.17
CA ARG A 922 39.51 8.56 -2.21
C ARG A 922 38.23 8.71 -1.38
N LEU A 923 37.69 7.58 -0.95
CA LEU A 923 36.46 7.50 -0.16
C LEU A 923 36.80 7.16 1.30
N ALA A 924 35.88 7.50 2.21
CA ALA A 924 35.90 7.07 3.60
C ALA A 924 34.56 6.43 3.96
N ILE A 925 34.58 5.52 4.92
CA ILE A 925 33.35 4.98 5.52
C ILE A 925 32.63 6.10 6.27
N THR A 926 31.30 6.14 6.15
CA THR A 926 30.42 6.99 6.97
C THR A 926 29.60 6.12 7.91
N GLY A 927 29.39 6.59 9.14
CA GLY A 927 28.61 5.91 10.16
C GLY A 927 28.55 6.74 11.44
N ASN A 928 27.79 6.27 12.43
CA ASN A 928 27.78 6.82 13.78
C ASN A 928 28.03 5.73 14.84
N ASP A 929 28.35 6.13 16.07
CA ASP A 929 28.71 5.21 17.16
C ASP A 929 27.55 4.25 17.55
N GLU A 930 26.29 4.61 17.27
CA GLU A 930 25.11 3.80 17.60
C GLU A 930 24.73 2.80 16.51
N GLN A 931 25.02 3.10 15.24
CA GLN A 931 24.53 2.39 14.05
C GLN A 931 25.66 1.73 13.22
N GLY A 932 26.92 2.06 13.50
CA GLY A 932 28.10 1.52 12.83
C GLY A 932 28.30 2.06 11.41
N ALA A 933 29.09 1.35 10.60
CA ALA A 933 29.36 1.72 9.21
C ALA A 933 28.09 1.62 8.32
N GLU A 934 27.62 2.77 7.83
CA GLU A 934 26.39 2.90 7.06
C GLU A 934 26.63 3.03 5.56
N GLY A 935 27.73 3.66 5.12
CA GLY A 935 27.97 3.96 3.70
C GLY A 935 29.37 4.53 3.44
N VAL A 936 29.52 5.29 2.35
CA VAL A 936 30.78 5.96 1.99
C VAL A 936 30.57 7.43 1.61
N SER A 937 31.60 8.25 1.87
CA SER A 937 31.67 9.66 1.45
C SER A 937 33.01 9.99 0.80
N ILE A 938 33.10 11.15 0.14
CA ILE A 938 34.37 11.64 -0.41
C ILE A 938 35.26 12.11 0.75
N ALA A 939 36.39 11.42 0.96
CA ALA A 939 37.34 11.81 1.99
C ALA A 939 38.30 12.89 1.48
N GLN A 940 38.78 12.75 0.25
CA GLN A 940 39.70 13.70 -0.37
C GLN A 940 39.65 13.61 -1.90
N ALA A 941 39.77 14.76 -2.56
CA ALA A 941 39.91 14.86 -4.00
C ALA A 941 40.97 15.92 -4.36
N HIS A 942 41.81 15.63 -5.34
CA HIS A 942 42.81 16.56 -5.89
C HIS A 942 43.01 16.31 -7.38
N LEU A 943 43.44 17.31 -8.12
CA LEU A 943 43.89 17.15 -9.51
C LEU A 943 45.22 16.40 -9.56
N ALA A 944 45.55 15.78 -10.69
CA ALA A 944 46.80 15.06 -10.89
C ALA A 944 48.07 15.92 -10.66
N ASP A 945 47.96 17.24 -10.77
CA ASP A 945 49.03 18.21 -10.45
C ASP A 945 49.17 18.51 -8.93
N GLY A 946 48.35 17.86 -8.09
CA GLY A 946 48.33 18.04 -6.64
C GLY A 946 47.37 19.12 -6.13
N THR A 947 46.69 19.85 -7.02
CA THR A 947 45.75 20.91 -6.61
C THR A 947 44.55 20.33 -5.88
N PRO A 948 44.26 20.72 -4.62
CA PRO A 948 43.12 20.20 -3.88
C PRO A 948 41.80 20.68 -4.50
N ILE A 949 40.80 19.80 -4.49
CA ILE A 949 39.45 20.11 -4.99
C ILE A 949 38.54 20.35 -3.79
N PRO A 950 37.85 21.51 -3.73
CA PRO A 950 36.86 21.76 -2.70
C PRO A 950 35.76 20.71 -2.70
N ALA A 951 35.34 20.26 -1.50
CA ALA A 951 34.32 19.21 -1.37
C ALA A 951 33.01 19.54 -2.11
N HIS A 952 32.59 20.81 -2.14
CA HIS A 952 31.36 21.25 -2.80
C HIS A 952 31.42 21.27 -4.34
N HIS A 953 32.59 21.04 -4.96
CA HIS A 953 32.75 20.91 -6.42
C HIS A 953 32.45 19.48 -6.92
N LEU A 954 32.32 18.52 -6.01
CA LEU A 954 31.99 17.13 -6.30
C LEU A 954 30.81 16.72 -5.43
N GLN A 955 29.89 15.94 -5.98
CA GLN A 955 28.76 15.40 -5.23
C GLN A 955 28.72 13.89 -5.40
N LEU A 956 28.81 13.16 -4.30
CA LEU A 956 28.55 11.72 -4.25
C LEU A 956 27.13 11.53 -3.70
N LYS A 957 26.20 11.12 -4.55
CA LYS A 957 24.79 10.92 -4.20
C LYS A 957 24.44 9.43 -4.24
N LEU A 958 23.71 8.93 -3.25
CA LEU A 958 23.15 7.59 -3.29
C LEU A 958 22.20 7.50 -4.51
N ASN A 959 22.36 6.46 -5.33
CA ASN A 959 21.51 6.20 -6.48
C ASN A 959 21.55 4.71 -6.81
N THR A 960 20.52 4.01 -6.34
CA THR A 960 20.42 2.57 -6.47
C THR A 960 19.48 2.15 -7.60
N LEU A 961 18.98 3.07 -8.43
CA LEU A 961 18.01 2.77 -9.49
C LEU A 961 18.68 2.11 -10.70
N ALA A 962 18.43 0.82 -10.98
CA ALA A 962 19.07 0.06 -12.06
C ALA A 962 19.02 0.74 -13.45
N ALA A 963 17.89 1.35 -13.80
CA ALA A 963 17.63 1.97 -15.10
C ALA A 963 18.44 3.25 -15.40
N SER A 964 19.22 3.78 -14.46
CA SER A 964 19.90 5.07 -14.64
C SER A 964 21.11 5.05 -15.58
N ALA A 965 21.46 3.92 -16.20
CA ALA A 965 22.54 3.84 -17.19
C ALA A 965 22.29 4.71 -18.44
N SER A 966 21.02 5.02 -18.71
CA SER A 966 20.57 5.93 -19.78
C SER A 966 20.40 7.40 -19.33
N GLY A 967 20.81 7.75 -18.12
CA GLY A 967 20.50 9.04 -17.50
C GLY A 967 19.04 9.15 -17.00
N ALA A 968 18.29 8.04 -17.00
CA ALA A 968 16.92 8.00 -16.51
C ALA A 968 16.87 8.22 -15.00
N THR A 969 16.13 9.26 -14.58
CA THR A 969 15.85 9.58 -13.18
C THR A 969 14.63 8.83 -12.63
N HIS A 970 13.85 8.17 -13.48
CA HIS A 970 12.59 7.48 -13.15
C HIS A 970 12.61 6.04 -13.64
N TYR A 971 11.91 5.16 -12.94
CA TYR A 971 11.62 3.80 -13.38
C TYR A 971 10.60 3.82 -14.53
N TRP A 972 10.61 2.81 -15.41
CA TRP A 972 9.84 2.80 -16.66
C TRP A 972 8.32 2.95 -16.43
N ILE A 973 7.79 2.43 -15.31
CA ILE A 973 6.38 2.56 -14.94
C ILE A 973 6.01 4.03 -14.66
N ASP A 974 6.92 4.79 -14.05
CA ASP A 974 6.68 6.19 -13.70
C ASP A 974 7.00 7.14 -14.85
N SER A 975 7.96 6.78 -15.72
CA SER A 975 8.28 7.58 -16.90
C SER A 975 7.35 7.31 -18.10
N GLY A 976 6.73 6.13 -18.14
CA GLY A 976 5.99 5.64 -19.31
C GLY A 976 6.88 5.30 -20.51
N SER A 977 8.18 5.10 -20.29
CA SER A 977 9.16 4.86 -21.34
C SER A 977 9.41 3.37 -21.50
N ILE A 978 8.71 2.77 -22.45
CA ILE A 978 8.72 1.33 -22.70
C ILE A 978 9.33 0.96 -24.06
N TYR A 979 9.56 1.92 -24.95
CA TYR A 979 10.19 1.70 -26.25
C TYR A 979 11.68 2.03 -26.21
N GLN A 980 12.52 1.11 -26.69
CA GLN A 980 13.96 1.31 -26.89
C GLN A 980 14.23 1.24 -28.40
N ARG A 981 15.07 2.18 -28.89
CA ARG A 981 15.43 2.27 -30.31
C ARG A 981 16.39 1.18 -30.75
#